data_AF-E4Q5V3-F1
#
_entry.id   AF-E4Q5V3-F1
#
_cell.length_a   1.000
_cell.length_b   1.000
_cell.length_c   1.000
_cell.angle_alpha   90.00
_cell.angle_beta   90.00
_cell.angle_gamma   90.00
#
_symmetry.space_group_name_H-M   'P 1'
#
loop_
_entity.id
_entity.type
_entity.pdbx_description
1 polymer ?
#
loop_
_entity_poly.entity_id
_entity_poly.type
_entity_poly.pdbx_seq_one_letter_code
_entity_poly.pdbx_strand_id
1 'polypeptide(L)'
;MLGYSDSDVSGVWPQNYIDKAKQLGITKDLNFSASDKVFRWAFAKMLSRLLDAQPKGSNLKFYEATGLYSSVLVIQMSKTSGKLSSNEVLTDAGVLINTTKTSFDSGKRYMVKVDSGKITKVFGEDTESYQFVITKVSGKTVYFSEGGKTKSTNLPASAVYYVSGVKQNYETIENVVKPNQKVSFVYSLDKSKVEYVVINDLYPQDIYGNYDEVLILANYKTSSSLTENQIQTDKGIYYLASGIKPDGIEIGAKYGVYIKDDTITKIAQKIWVAEKYTVKNIDSGIIEAEKEGKTVKISLLSKPVYYYQGTKQSYDAISNILKEDQTIYLSKDSETGKVMAYVILDPQGTKYGTYTEVIVLQDALLNSALENNQVLTDKGIYYLADKSAKLEIGFKYAVYIKEDRINLVVKKLNKTEAYEITDIVSDTNVKLKSGNKQENIVLPQKPVYYYNGSKVNYSDLKGILKSGQKVYFGYTKDGKTCEYIALQDPYSPEYGTYTEVIVLADAIVSDKLSENEVLTDKGIYAVKSTAGKLTAYAKYGVYIKNDTITKVVKKLNKVDTAEIKEVISDTKVSLKRGNSTTAGYLPQKPVYYYNGTKVDYNSLKNIIKAEQKIYFGYNISGNSYEYAIIQDPYYDSYGKYVETVILGTYSTTKGLDVNEVLTEQGILTLPENQNTNLELGAKYGLYIDQDNQITLVYKKLNSTEGVTVLSAISNKVMVDKGGNQVEMILPQNITYYYNGSKIDFSTAVSKLQMSTSLVFGLSNKKRGYEYCVIFDPVYSKPYIAGEQTYLTLKVGDLDISGSKKFIKDGDVVDYSYIQKYNVVYEVKDIWDKNSYILIVDNKVDCYLKSYQPTRFTPRAIVASIFDITTGKLVEKTYEISENCDSSWILSDTFKTGQRVYLLLGYDGKVVAVVNP
;
A
#
# COMPACT_ATOMS: atom_id res chain seq x y z
N MET A 1 79.99 2.00 -38.29
CA MET A 1 78.60 1.57 -37.96
C MET A 1 78.07 2.29 -36.74
N LEU A 2 78.71 2.19 -35.57
CA LEU A 2 78.21 2.81 -34.33
C LEU A 2 78.66 4.28 -34.11
N GLY A 3 79.25 4.95 -35.11
CA GLY A 3 79.68 6.35 -34.99
C GLY A 3 80.94 6.61 -34.15
N TYR A 4 81.58 5.57 -33.61
CA TYR A 4 82.89 5.68 -32.94
C TYR A 4 84.04 5.74 -33.95
N SER A 5 85.03 6.58 -33.67
CA SER A 5 86.27 6.78 -34.44
C SER A 5 87.50 6.28 -33.67
N ASP A 6 88.68 6.25 -34.28
CA ASP A 6 89.92 5.81 -33.60
C ASP A 6 90.26 6.67 -32.38
N SER A 7 89.85 7.95 -32.38
CA SER A 7 89.98 8.84 -31.22
C SER A 7 89.12 8.45 -30.02
N ASP A 8 88.10 7.61 -30.22
CA ASP A 8 87.17 7.13 -29.18
C ASP A 8 87.60 5.82 -28.52
N VAL A 9 88.75 5.27 -28.95
CA VAL A 9 89.22 3.93 -28.60
C VAL A 9 90.68 3.98 -28.13
N SER A 10 90.90 4.31 -26.87
CA SER A 10 92.24 4.43 -26.27
C SER A 10 92.93 3.08 -26.05
N GLY A 11 94.18 2.92 -26.49
CA GLY A 11 95.02 1.74 -26.23
C GLY A 11 95.73 1.20 -27.48
N VAL A 12 96.18 -0.05 -27.43
CA VAL A 12 96.91 -0.72 -28.53
C VAL A 12 95.97 -1.62 -29.33
N TRP A 13 96.04 -1.54 -30.65
CA TRP A 13 95.29 -2.41 -31.56
C TRP A 13 95.78 -3.86 -31.47
N PRO A 14 94.88 -4.87 -31.49
CA PRO A 14 93.42 -4.80 -31.56
C PRO A 14 92.68 -4.76 -30.20
N GLN A 15 93.39 -4.79 -29.06
CA GLN A 15 92.78 -4.91 -27.73
C GLN A 15 91.84 -3.74 -27.38
N ASN A 16 92.22 -2.53 -27.77
CA ASN A 16 91.42 -1.32 -27.54
C ASN A 16 90.01 -1.41 -28.17
N TYR A 17 89.85 -2.04 -29.35
CA TYR A 17 88.54 -2.28 -29.97
C TYR A 17 87.75 -3.39 -29.26
N ILE A 18 88.42 -4.43 -28.76
CA ILE A 18 87.78 -5.51 -27.98
C ILE A 18 87.19 -4.92 -26.69
N ASP A 19 87.94 -4.07 -26.00
CA ASP A 19 87.50 -3.41 -24.77
C ASP A 19 86.33 -2.45 -25.05
N LYS A 20 86.37 -1.72 -26.16
CA LYS A 20 85.23 -0.88 -26.58
C LYS A 20 83.99 -1.71 -26.90
N ALA A 21 84.14 -2.82 -27.62
CA ALA A 21 83.05 -3.74 -27.89
C ALA A 21 82.46 -4.35 -26.61
N LYS A 22 83.30 -4.60 -25.60
CA LYS A 22 82.88 -5.05 -24.27
C LYS A 22 82.09 -3.97 -23.53
N GLN A 23 82.57 -2.72 -23.55
CA GLN A 23 81.85 -1.58 -22.97
C GLN A 23 80.45 -1.41 -23.60
N LEU A 24 80.34 -1.63 -24.90
CA LEU A 24 79.08 -1.55 -25.65
C LEU A 24 78.22 -2.82 -25.52
N GLY A 25 78.65 -3.81 -24.73
CA GLY A 25 77.92 -5.06 -24.52
C GLY A 25 77.95 -6.05 -25.69
N ILE A 26 78.63 -5.73 -26.79
CA ILE A 26 78.71 -6.56 -28.01
C ILE A 26 79.39 -7.91 -27.70
N THR A 27 80.42 -7.88 -26.86
CA THR A 27 81.15 -9.08 -26.41
C THR A 27 80.75 -9.54 -25.00
N LYS A 28 79.58 -9.13 -24.46
CA LYS A 28 79.11 -9.59 -23.12
C LYS A 28 79.21 -11.12 -22.98
N ASP A 29 79.76 -11.66 -21.90
CA ASP A 29 79.95 -13.11 -21.72
C ASP A 29 80.79 -13.82 -22.82
N LEU A 30 81.52 -13.08 -23.65
CA LEU A 30 82.51 -13.58 -24.60
C LEU A 30 83.86 -12.97 -24.21
N ASN A 31 84.84 -13.81 -23.94
CA ASN A 31 86.20 -13.35 -23.63
C ASN A 31 87.05 -13.51 -24.89
N PHE A 32 87.58 -12.39 -25.39
CA PHE A 32 88.51 -12.35 -26.52
C PHE A 32 89.83 -11.72 -26.07
N SER A 33 90.94 -12.31 -26.50
CA SER A 33 92.27 -11.73 -26.49
C SER A 33 92.64 -11.19 -27.88
N ALA A 34 93.66 -10.35 -27.96
CA ALA A 34 94.14 -9.76 -29.21
C ALA A 34 94.53 -10.77 -30.30
N SER A 35 94.89 -12.01 -29.92
CA SER A 35 95.29 -13.08 -30.85
C SER A 35 94.19 -14.11 -31.16
N ASP A 36 93.00 -13.95 -30.59
CA ASP A 36 91.95 -14.97 -30.71
C ASP A 36 91.29 -14.99 -32.10
N LYS A 37 90.94 -16.20 -32.56
CA LYS A 37 90.08 -16.38 -33.73
C LYS A 37 88.61 -16.26 -33.32
N VAL A 38 87.81 -15.51 -34.08
CA VAL A 38 86.37 -15.39 -33.84
C VAL A 38 85.62 -16.53 -34.53
N PHE A 39 85.01 -17.42 -33.73
CA PHE A 39 84.14 -18.48 -34.26
C PHE A 39 82.83 -17.92 -34.82
N ARG A 40 82.27 -18.58 -35.85
CA ARG A 40 81.02 -18.14 -36.51
C ARG A 40 79.86 -17.94 -35.52
N TRP A 41 79.71 -18.82 -34.53
CA TRP A 41 78.65 -18.71 -33.50
C TRP A 41 78.85 -17.46 -32.61
N ALA A 42 80.11 -17.14 -32.28
CA ALA A 42 80.45 -15.99 -31.45
C ALA A 42 80.25 -14.69 -32.25
N PHE A 43 80.65 -14.68 -33.52
CA PHE A 43 80.38 -13.56 -34.43
C PHE A 43 78.88 -13.32 -34.63
N ALA A 44 78.09 -14.37 -34.83
CA ALA A 44 76.63 -14.25 -34.91
C ALA A 44 76.01 -13.64 -33.64
N LYS A 45 76.51 -14.05 -32.46
CA LYS A 45 76.10 -13.48 -31.17
C LYS A 45 76.50 -12.00 -31.05
N MET A 46 77.69 -11.63 -31.53
CA MET A 46 78.15 -10.24 -31.59
C MET A 46 77.29 -9.39 -32.55
N LEU A 47 76.94 -9.91 -33.73
CA LEU A 47 76.05 -9.22 -34.68
C LEU A 47 74.65 -9.01 -34.11
N SER A 48 74.10 -10.00 -33.40
CA SER A 48 72.82 -9.85 -32.70
C SER A 48 72.90 -8.74 -31.65
N ARG A 49 73.95 -8.72 -30.83
CA ARG A 49 74.15 -7.68 -29.80
C ARG A 49 74.49 -6.31 -30.36
N LEU A 50 75.07 -6.25 -31.55
CA LEU A 50 75.29 -4.99 -32.27
C LEU A 50 73.96 -4.27 -32.51
N LEU A 51 72.88 -5.00 -32.80
CA LEU A 51 71.55 -4.40 -32.98
C LEU A 51 71.08 -3.64 -31.73
N ASP A 52 71.40 -4.14 -30.55
CA ASP A 52 71.06 -3.53 -29.26
C ASP A 52 72.08 -2.51 -28.75
N ALA A 53 73.27 -2.41 -29.36
CA ALA A 53 74.29 -1.46 -28.96
C ALA A 53 73.84 -0.03 -29.27
N GLN A 54 74.16 0.93 -28.39
CA GLN A 54 73.87 2.34 -28.62
C GLN A 54 74.96 2.99 -29.47
N PRO A 55 74.62 3.59 -30.64
CA PRO A 55 75.56 4.39 -31.40
C PRO A 55 76.03 5.61 -30.60
N LYS A 56 77.26 6.07 -30.86
CA LYS A 56 77.81 7.28 -30.27
C LYS A 56 76.89 8.47 -30.53
N GLY A 57 76.47 9.16 -29.46
CA GLY A 57 75.59 10.33 -29.54
C GLY A 57 74.10 10.02 -29.77
N SER A 58 73.70 8.75 -29.76
CA SER A 58 72.30 8.31 -29.89
C SER A 58 71.79 7.72 -28.58
N ASN A 59 70.56 8.07 -28.19
CA ASN A 59 69.84 7.38 -27.10
C ASN A 59 69.08 6.14 -27.59
N LEU A 60 68.95 5.97 -28.91
CA LEU A 60 68.32 4.82 -29.56
C LEU A 60 69.30 3.67 -29.73
N LYS A 61 68.78 2.44 -29.76
CA LYS A 61 69.56 1.25 -30.12
C LYS A 61 69.92 1.28 -31.61
N PHE A 62 70.98 0.58 -32.01
CA PHE A 62 71.47 0.59 -33.39
C PHE A 62 70.40 0.21 -34.41
N TYR A 63 69.55 -0.79 -34.13
CA TYR A 63 68.48 -1.18 -35.06
C TYR A 63 67.45 -0.07 -35.29
N GLU A 64 67.16 0.75 -34.27
CA GLU A 64 66.22 1.88 -34.34
C GLU A 64 66.87 3.07 -35.04
N ALA A 65 68.09 3.42 -34.62
CA ALA A 65 68.86 4.53 -35.18
C ALA A 65 69.13 4.37 -36.68
N THR A 66 69.18 3.13 -37.17
CA THR A 66 69.40 2.82 -38.60
C THR A 66 68.12 2.47 -39.35
N GLY A 67 66.96 2.43 -38.68
CA GLY A 67 65.67 2.08 -39.30
C GLY A 67 65.59 0.65 -39.85
N LEU A 68 66.35 -0.30 -39.27
CA LEU A 68 66.35 -1.69 -39.72
C LEU A 68 65.02 -2.38 -39.44
N TYR A 69 64.49 -2.18 -38.24
CA TYR A 69 63.17 -2.62 -37.79
C TYR A 69 62.73 -1.80 -36.58
N SER A 70 61.47 -1.94 -36.19
CA SER A 70 60.90 -1.49 -34.92
C SER A 70 60.55 -2.71 -34.08
N SER A 71 60.81 -2.66 -32.77
CA SER A 71 60.34 -3.67 -31.83
C SER A 71 59.01 -3.21 -31.24
N VAL A 72 57.93 -3.96 -31.46
CA VAL A 72 56.57 -3.60 -31.01
C VAL A 72 56.00 -4.69 -30.12
N LEU A 73 55.44 -4.30 -28.97
CA LEU A 73 54.66 -5.18 -28.10
C LEU A 73 53.23 -5.23 -28.63
N VAL A 74 52.75 -6.42 -29.00
CA VAL A 74 51.33 -6.59 -29.37
C VAL A 74 50.50 -6.66 -28.08
N ILE A 75 49.67 -5.65 -27.85
CA ILE A 75 48.81 -5.53 -26.68
C ILE A 75 47.46 -6.20 -26.93
N GLN A 76 46.80 -5.96 -28.07
CA GLN A 76 45.50 -6.56 -28.40
C GLN A 76 45.34 -6.86 -29.89
N MET A 77 44.36 -7.71 -30.21
CA MET A 77 43.99 -8.11 -31.57
C MET A 77 42.47 -8.17 -31.70
N SER A 78 41.95 -8.25 -32.92
CA SER A 78 40.52 -8.45 -33.20
C SER A 78 39.87 -9.64 -32.46
N LYS A 79 40.65 -10.69 -32.20
CA LYS A 79 40.20 -11.86 -31.41
C LYS A 79 39.96 -11.56 -29.93
N THR A 80 40.56 -10.50 -29.39
CA THR A 80 40.45 -10.12 -27.96
C THR A 80 39.82 -8.73 -27.76
N SER A 81 39.50 -8.01 -28.84
CA SER A 81 38.83 -6.70 -28.83
C SER A 81 38.10 -6.49 -30.15
N GLY A 82 36.78 -6.31 -30.13
CA GLY A 82 36.02 -6.07 -31.36
C GLY A 82 36.07 -4.61 -31.84
N LYS A 83 36.83 -3.75 -31.13
CA LYS A 83 37.21 -2.41 -31.61
C LYS A 83 38.26 -2.43 -32.71
N LEU A 84 38.90 -3.58 -32.96
CA LEU A 84 39.93 -3.75 -33.97
C LEU A 84 39.41 -4.58 -35.14
N SER A 85 39.68 -4.13 -36.36
CA SER A 85 39.43 -4.90 -37.59
C SER A 85 40.32 -6.15 -37.62
N SER A 86 39.96 -7.14 -38.45
CA SER A 86 40.64 -8.45 -38.49
C SER A 86 42.14 -8.37 -38.79
N ASN A 87 42.60 -7.31 -39.45
CA ASN A 87 44.00 -7.03 -39.78
C ASN A 87 44.65 -5.94 -38.91
N GLU A 88 43.95 -5.39 -37.92
CA GLU A 88 44.50 -4.39 -37.00
C GLU A 88 45.03 -5.04 -35.71
N VAL A 89 46.15 -4.51 -35.23
CA VAL A 89 46.74 -4.89 -33.95
C VAL A 89 47.02 -3.64 -33.13
N LEU A 90 46.59 -3.64 -31.87
CA LEU A 90 46.99 -2.59 -30.92
C LEU A 90 48.36 -2.95 -30.37
N THR A 91 49.31 -2.03 -30.48
CA THR A 91 50.66 -2.15 -29.96
C THR A 91 50.97 -1.05 -28.95
N ASP A 92 52.12 -1.15 -28.28
CA ASP A 92 52.65 -0.09 -27.43
C ASP A 92 53.00 1.21 -28.18
N ALA A 93 53.07 1.16 -29.52
CA ALA A 93 53.23 2.32 -30.41
C ALA A 93 51.90 2.81 -31.03
N GLY A 94 50.75 2.24 -30.64
CA GLY A 94 49.42 2.54 -31.18
C GLY A 94 48.87 1.44 -32.08
N VAL A 95 47.78 1.73 -32.80
CA VAL A 95 47.12 0.77 -33.71
C VAL A 95 47.90 0.70 -35.02
N LEU A 96 48.30 -0.50 -35.42
CA LEU A 96 49.00 -0.77 -36.68
C LEU A 96 48.18 -1.72 -37.55
N ILE A 97 48.25 -1.53 -38.87
CA ILE A 97 47.58 -2.39 -39.85
C ILE A 97 48.57 -3.47 -40.31
N ASN A 98 48.26 -4.73 -40.04
CA ASN A 98 49.02 -5.87 -40.53
C ASN A 98 48.70 -6.15 -42.00
N THR A 99 49.62 -5.83 -42.89
CA THR A 99 49.52 -6.14 -44.32
C THR A 99 50.21 -7.45 -44.71
N THR A 100 50.78 -8.14 -43.72
CA THR A 100 51.49 -9.41 -43.92
C THR A 100 50.56 -10.60 -43.70
N LYS A 101 51.03 -11.80 -44.06
CA LYS A 101 50.34 -13.07 -43.76
C LYS A 101 50.64 -13.60 -42.35
N THR A 102 51.53 -12.94 -41.61
CA THR A 102 51.96 -13.40 -40.28
C THR A 102 50.87 -13.11 -39.25
N SER A 103 50.46 -14.13 -38.49
CA SER A 103 49.58 -13.93 -37.34
C SER A 103 50.38 -13.42 -36.15
N PHE A 104 49.83 -12.44 -35.45
CA PHE A 104 50.35 -11.98 -34.17
C PHE A 104 49.67 -12.72 -33.01
N ASP A 105 50.31 -12.70 -31.84
CA ASP A 105 49.72 -13.05 -30.56
C ASP A 105 49.85 -11.87 -29.60
N SER A 106 48.79 -11.59 -28.84
CA SER A 106 48.85 -10.63 -27.73
C SER A 106 49.86 -11.09 -26.69
N GLY A 107 50.61 -10.14 -26.12
CA GLY A 107 51.58 -10.40 -25.07
C GLY A 107 52.90 -10.98 -25.59
N LYS A 108 53.27 -10.62 -26.83
CA LYS A 108 54.57 -10.92 -27.44
C LYS A 108 55.14 -9.66 -28.09
N ARG A 109 56.47 -9.56 -28.13
CA ARG A 109 57.18 -8.51 -28.86
C ARG A 109 57.66 -9.04 -30.21
N TYR A 110 57.51 -8.23 -31.25
CA TYR A 110 57.90 -8.58 -32.61
C TYR A 110 58.84 -7.55 -33.21
N MET A 111 59.83 -8.03 -33.95
CA MET A 111 60.67 -7.21 -34.82
C MET A 111 59.94 -7.03 -36.15
N VAL A 112 59.52 -5.82 -36.45
CA VAL A 112 58.68 -5.51 -37.62
C VAL A 112 59.21 -4.32 -38.41
N LYS A 113 58.94 -4.27 -39.71
CA LYS A 113 59.08 -3.03 -40.48
C LYS A 113 57.74 -2.30 -40.52
N VAL A 114 57.73 -1.05 -40.08
CA VAL A 114 56.54 -0.19 -40.08
C VAL A 114 56.72 0.97 -41.05
N ASP A 115 55.85 1.05 -42.04
CA ASP A 115 55.82 2.14 -43.02
C ASP A 115 54.43 2.79 -42.98
N SER A 116 54.35 4.07 -42.60
CA SER A 116 53.09 4.83 -42.51
C SER A 116 51.96 4.12 -41.73
N GLY A 117 52.29 3.57 -40.55
CA GLY A 117 51.33 2.86 -39.68
C GLY A 117 50.96 1.43 -40.14
N LYS A 118 51.60 0.92 -41.21
CA LYS A 118 51.39 -0.44 -41.71
C LYS A 118 52.59 -1.31 -41.40
N ILE A 119 52.34 -2.51 -40.87
CA ILE A 119 53.37 -3.55 -40.77
C ILE A 119 53.53 -4.18 -42.14
N THR A 120 54.67 -3.94 -42.79
CA THR A 120 54.99 -4.40 -44.15
C THR A 120 55.85 -5.66 -44.15
N LYS A 121 56.56 -5.94 -43.05
CA LYS A 121 57.37 -7.16 -42.87
C LYS A 121 57.49 -7.54 -41.39
N VAL A 122 57.52 -8.85 -41.11
CA VAL A 122 57.82 -9.40 -39.78
C VAL A 122 59.10 -10.20 -39.86
N PHE A 123 60.08 -9.88 -39.02
CA PHE A 123 61.38 -10.56 -38.98
C PHE A 123 61.41 -11.70 -37.96
N GLY A 124 60.58 -11.63 -36.92
CA GLY A 124 60.45 -12.66 -35.90
C GLY A 124 59.95 -12.11 -34.56
N GLU A 125 59.86 -12.97 -33.57
CA GLU A 125 59.65 -12.57 -32.17
C GLU A 125 60.96 -12.01 -31.59
N ASP A 126 60.86 -10.90 -30.87
CA ASP A 126 62.01 -10.20 -30.28
C ASP A 126 62.38 -10.80 -28.91
N THR A 127 61.38 -11.18 -28.11
CA THR A 127 61.54 -11.70 -26.75
C THR A 127 60.58 -12.85 -26.49
N GLU A 128 60.98 -13.78 -25.61
CA GLU A 128 60.10 -14.84 -25.14
C GLU A 128 59.00 -14.31 -24.20
N SER A 129 57.85 -15.00 -24.19
CA SER A 129 56.75 -14.73 -23.27
C SER A 129 56.26 -16.00 -22.59
N TYR A 130 55.93 -15.92 -21.30
CA TYR A 130 55.21 -16.99 -20.59
C TYR A 130 53.73 -16.62 -20.47
N GLN A 131 52.83 -17.49 -20.93
CA GLN A 131 51.40 -17.19 -21.04
C GLN A 131 50.53 -18.24 -20.35
N PHE A 132 49.50 -17.81 -19.62
CA PHE A 132 48.55 -18.68 -18.92
C PHE A 132 47.17 -18.02 -18.80
N VAL A 133 46.13 -18.82 -18.52
CA VAL A 133 44.78 -18.32 -18.27
C VAL A 133 44.50 -18.37 -16.77
N ILE A 134 44.02 -17.26 -16.23
CA ILE A 134 43.65 -17.16 -14.83
C ILE A 134 42.39 -17.99 -14.56
N THR A 135 42.46 -18.90 -13.60
CA THR A 135 41.28 -19.64 -13.10
C THR A 135 40.68 -18.94 -11.87
N LYS A 136 41.51 -18.29 -11.06
CA LYS A 136 41.12 -17.57 -9.83
C LYS A 136 42.09 -16.44 -9.51
N VAL A 137 41.60 -15.38 -8.86
CA VAL A 137 42.39 -14.23 -8.39
C VAL A 137 42.23 -14.10 -6.88
N SER A 138 43.31 -13.79 -6.17
CA SER A 138 43.29 -13.44 -4.75
C SER A 138 44.26 -12.28 -4.50
N GLY A 139 43.75 -11.05 -4.49
CA GLY A 139 44.58 -9.84 -4.49
C GLY A 139 45.47 -9.79 -5.74
N LYS A 140 46.78 -9.65 -5.53
CA LYS A 140 47.80 -9.65 -6.61
C LYS A 140 48.33 -11.05 -6.96
N THR A 141 47.79 -12.11 -6.35
CA THR A 141 48.10 -13.50 -6.69
C THR A 141 47.09 -14.04 -7.68
N VAL A 142 47.58 -14.62 -8.77
CA VAL A 142 46.75 -15.28 -9.79
C VAL A 142 47.00 -16.78 -9.78
N TYR A 143 45.93 -17.55 -9.93
CA TYR A 143 45.96 -19.00 -10.02
C TYR A 143 45.64 -19.42 -11.45
N PHE A 144 46.26 -20.50 -11.91
CA PHE A 144 46.09 -21.03 -13.25
C PHE A 144 46.32 -22.55 -13.26
N SER A 145 45.81 -23.23 -14.28
CA SER A 145 46.02 -24.67 -14.45
C SER A 145 47.17 -24.92 -15.44
N GLU A 146 48.14 -25.72 -15.03
CA GLU A 146 49.22 -26.18 -15.91
C GLU A 146 49.47 -27.67 -15.66
N GLY A 147 49.38 -28.49 -16.72
CA GLY A 147 49.49 -29.95 -16.59
C GLY A 147 48.42 -30.58 -15.71
N GLY A 148 47.23 -29.97 -15.63
CA GLY A 148 46.11 -30.43 -14.79
C GLY A 148 46.26 -30.13 -13.29
N LYS A 149 47.29 -29.38 -12.89
CA LYS A 149 47.51 -28.95 -11.50
C LYS A 149 47.31 -27.44 -11.36
N THR A 150 46.69 -27.02 -10.28
CA THR A 150 46.58 -25.61 -9.91
C THR A 150 47.95 -25.09 -9.48
N LYS A 151 48.45 -24.08 -10.19
CA LYS A 151 49.63 -23.28 -9.86
C LYS A 151 49.21 -21.86 -9.51
N SER A 152 50.11 -21.12 -8.87
CA SER A 152 49.89 -19.70 -8.57
C SER A 152 51.16 -18.90 -8.76
N THR A 153 51.01 -17.60 -9.01
CA THR A 153 52.13 -16.65 -9.08
C THR A 153 51.67 -15.26 -8.63
N ASN A 154 52.62 -14.47 -8.12
CA ASN A 154 52.39 -13.07 -7.81
C ASN A 154 52.67 -12.21 -9.05
N LEU A 155 51.79 -11.24 -9.31
CA LEU A 155 51.97 -10.27 -10.38
C LEU A 155 53.20 -9.37 -10.08
N PRO A 156 54.19 -9.24 -11.00
CA PRO A 156 55.45 -8.55 -10.74
C PRO A 156 55.34 -7.01 -10.70
N ALA A 157 55.66 -6.41 -9.55
CA ALA A 157 55.54 -4.96 -9.33
C ALA A 157 56.37 -4.06 -10.28
N SER A 158 57.49 -4.56 -10.80
CA SER A 158 58.40 -3.78 -11.66
C SER A 158 58.01 -3.74 -13.13
N ALA A 159 56.96 -4.46 -13.54
CA ALA A 159 56.55 -4.56 -14.94
C ALA A 159 55.57 -3.45 -15.34
N VAL A 160 55.54 -3.12 -16.62
CA VAL A 160 54.51 -2.24 -17.20
C VAL A 160 53.27 -3.07 -17.53
N TYR A 161 52.11 -2.66 -17.02
CA TYR A 161 50.86 -3.41 -17.19
C TYR A 161 49.99 -2.85 -18.31
N TYR A 162 49.47 -3.74 -19.13
CA TYR A 162 48.36 -3.47 -20.03
C TYR A 162 47.24 -4.47 -19.74
N VAL A 163 46.04 -3.97 -19.41
CA VAL A 163 44.85 -4.80 -19.19
C VAL A 163 43.78 -4.37 -20.18
N SER A 164 43.32 -5.31 -21.00
CA SER A 164 42.33 -5.10 -22.05
C SER A 164 42.61 -3.87 -22.92
N GLY A 165 43.88 -3.72 -23.34
CA GLY A 165 44.32 -2.64 -24.24
C GLY A 165 44.71 -1.34 -23.53
N VAL A 166 44.47 -1.20 -22.23
CA VAL A 166 44.70 0.03 -21.48
C VAL A 166 45.90 -0.14 -20.54
N LYS A 167 46.80 0.84 -20.52
CA LYS A 167 47.92 0.88 -19.58
C LYS A 167 47.38 1.04 -18.14
N GLN A 168 47.79 0.17 -17.23
CA GLN A 168 47.30 0.14 -15.84
C GLN A 168 48.40 0.47 -14.83
N ASN A 169 47.98 0.98 -13.67
CA ASN A 169 48.84 1.13 -12.50
C ASN A 169 48.87 -0.19 -11.70
N TYR A 170 50.05 -0.63 -11.27
CA TYR A 170 50.24 -1.85 -10.47
C TYR A 170 49.45 -1.80 -9.15
N GLU A 171 49.36 -0.64 -8.50
CA GLU A 171 48.69 -0.52 -7.21
C GLU A 171 47.19 -0.82 -7.30
N THR A 172 46.58 -0.56 -8.45
CA THR A 172 45.15 -0.76 -8.69
C THR A 172 44.85 -1.99 -9.55
N ILE A 173 45.85 -2.85 -9.82
CA ILE A 173 45.73 -3.95 -10.78
C ILE A 173 44.70 -5.01 -10.34
N GLU A 174 44.53 -5.22 -9.03
CA GLU A 174 43.57 -6.17 -8.49
C GLU A 174 42.10 -5.80 -8.77
N ASN A 175 41.83 -4.54 -9.12
CA ASN A 175 40.48 -4.07 -9.47
C ASN A 175 40.08 -4.43 -10.91
N VAL A 176 41.04 -4.79 -11.76
CA VAL A 176 40.81 -5.04 -13.20
C VAL A 176 41.17 -6.47 -13.62
N VAL A 177 41.93 -7.18 -12.79
CA VAL A 177 42.29 -8.58 -13.02
C VAL A 177 41.20 -9.50 -12.47
N LYS A 178 40.67 -10.36 -13.35
CA LYS A 178 39.57 -11.27 -13.05
C LYS A 178 39.86 -12.67 -13.61
N PRO A 179 39.15 -13.71 -13.14
CA PRO A 179 39.21 -15.03 -13.76
C PRO A 179 38.92 -14.97 -15.27
N ASN A 180 39.41 -15.98 -15.99
CA ASN A 180 39.22 -16.17 -17.41
C ASN A 180 39.85 -15.07 -18.31
N GLN A 181 40.90 -14.43 -17.79
CA GLN A 181 41.81 -13.58 -18.55
C GLN A 181 43.10 -14.33 -18.88
N LYS A 182 43.66 -14.07 -20.06
CA LYS A 182 44.99 -14.55 -20.45
C LYS A 182 46.04 -13.53 -20.01
N VAL A 183 46.99 -14.00 -19.20
CA VAL A 183 48.16 -13.23 -18.76
C VAL A 183 49.35 -13.62 -19.64
N SER A 184 50.15 -12.64 -20.01
CA SER A 184 51.42 -12.82 -20.72
C SER A 184 52.52 -12.04 -20.02
N PHE A 185 53.50 -12.75 -19.48
CA PHE A 185 54.73 -12.18 -18.95
C PHE A 185 55.75 -12.08 -20.08
N VAL A 186 56.10 -10.86 -20.46
CA VAL A 186 57.05 -10.57 -21.52
C VAL A 186 58.39 -10.22 -20.89
N TYR A 187 59.41 -11.03 -21.16
CA TYR A 187 60.72 -10.89 -20.54
C TYR A 187 61.62 -9.90 -21.29
N SER A 188 62.57 -9.31 -20.58
CA SER A 188 63.71 -8.65 -21.22
C SER A 188 64.51 -9.65 -22.07
N LEU A 189 65.26 -9.16 -23.06
CA LEU A 189 66.07 -10.01 -23.96
C LEU A 189 67.03 -10.94 -23.20
N ASP A 190 67.60 -10.48 -22.09
CA ASP A 190 68.49 -11.27 -21.23
C ASP A 190 67.76 -12.12 -20.17
N LYS A 191 66.42 -12.11 -20.19
CA LYS A 191 65.51 -12.81 -19.26
C LYS A 191 65.70 -12.45 -17.79
N SER A 192 66.37 -11.33 -17.49
CA SER A 192 66.64 -10.91 -16.12
C SER A 192 65.42 -10.35 -15.40
N LYS A 193 64.40 -9.85 -16.13
CA LYS A 193 63.15 -9.33 -15.56
C LYS A 193 61.96 -9.51 -16.48
N VAL A 194 60.75 -9.49 -15.91
CA VAL A 194 59.50 -9.27 -16.67
C VAL A 194 59.38 -7.77 -16.92
N GLU A 195 59.41 -7.39 -18.20
CA GLU A 195 59.35 -5.98 -18.62
C GLU A 195 57.90 -5.52 -18.77
N TYR A 196 57.05 -6.38 -19.34
CA TYR A 196 55.63 -6.11 -19.54
C TYR A 196 54.75 -7.26 -19.06
N VAL A 197 53.57 -6.91 -18.56
CA VAL A 197 52.48 -7.85 -18.31
C VAL A 197 51.29 -7.42 -19.14
N VAL A 198 50.90 -8.26 -20.10
CA VAL A 198 49.70 -8.04 -20.93
C VAL A 198 48.62 -9.01 -20.48
N ILE A 199 47.48 -8.48 -20.06
CA ILE A 199 46.33 -9.23 -19.58
C ILE A 199 45.14 -8.90 -20.47
N ASN A 200 44.55 -9.90 -21.09
CA ASN A 200 43.39 -9.71 -21.96
C ASN A 200 42.28 -10.70 -21.64
N ASP A 201 41.04 -10.25 -21.75
CA ASP A 201 39.88 -11.14 -21.81
C ASP A 201 40.05 -12.12 -22.99
N LEU A 202 39.66 -13.38 -22.79
CA LEU A 202 39.75 -14.40 -23.84
C LEU A 202 38.79 -14.14 -25.01
N TYR A 203 37.72 -13.41 -24.73
CA TYR A 203 36.68 -13.08 -25.67
C TYR A 203 36.43 -11.57 -25.67
N PRO A 204 36.16 -10.95 -26.83
CA PRO A 204 35.87 -9.52 -26.91
C PRO A 204 34.61 -9.15 -26.11
N GLN A 205 34.76 -8.23 -25.17
CA GLN A 205 33.68 -7.79 -24.28
C GLN A 205 32.52 -7.13 -25.03
N ASP A 206 32.79 -6.46 -26.13
CA ASP A 206 31.76 -5.83 -26.98
C ASP A 206 30.92 -6.84 -27.77
N ILE A 207 31.42 -8.07 -27.96
CA ILE A 207 30.72 -9.15 -28.64
C ILE A 207 30.04 -10.08 -27.63
N TYR A 208 30.78 -10.53 -26.62
CA TYR A 208 30.33 -11.54 -25.66
C TYR A 208 29.80 -10.95 -24.35
N GLY A 209 30.13 -9.69 -24.04
CA GLY A 209 29.73 -9.02 -22.82
C GLY A 209 30.73 -9.20 -21.68
N ASN A 210 30.27 -8.95 -20.46
CA ASN A 210 31.09 -9.01 -19.26
C ASN A 210 31.20 -10.44 -18.73
N TYR A 211 32.39 -10.83 -18.31
CA TYR A 211 32.56 -12.04 -17.51
C TYR A 211 31.91 -11.87 -16.14
N ASP A 212 31.11 -12.84 -15.73
CA ASP A 212 30.58 -12.94 -14.37
C ASP A 212 30.42 -14.41 -13.95
N GLU A 213 30.24 -14.65 -12.65
CA GLU A 213 29.95 -15.98 -12.12
C GLU A 213 28.52 -16.07 -11.57
N VAL A 214 27.78 -17.10 -12.00
CA VAL A 214 26.36 -17.30 -11.67
C VAL A 214 26.10 -18.71 -11.16
N LEU A 215 25.37 -18.83 -10.04
CA LEU A 215 24.84 -20.09 -9.52
C LEU A 215 23.48 -20.36 -10.17
N ILE A 216 23.31 -21.56 -10.73
CA ILE A 216 22.07 -21.92 -11.41
C ILE A 216 21.04 -22.40 -10.40
N LEU A 217 19.88 -21.73 -10.36
CA LEU A 217 18.82 -22.00 -9.40
C LEU A 217 17.65 -22.76 -10.01
N ALA A 218 17.29 -22.46 -11.26
CA ALA A 218 16.22 -23.14 -11.98
C ALA A 218 16.35 -23.00 -13.50
N ASN A 219 15.63 -23.86 -14.21
CA ASN A 219 15.47 -23.84 -15.66
C ASN A 219 13.99 -24.07 -16.03
N TYR A 220 13.64 -23.99 -17.31
CA TYR A 220 12.27 -24.16 -17.80
C TYR A 220 11.58 -25.48 -17.41
N LYS A 221 12.35 -26.54 -17.09
CA LYS A 221 11.79 -27.82 -16.60
C LYS A 221 11.38 -27.77 -15.13
N THR A 222 12.05 -26.92 -14.36
CA THR A 222 11.90 -26.83 -12.90
C THR A 222 11.20 -25.56 -12.42
N SER A 223 10.96 -24.60 -13.32
CA SER A 223 10.17 -23.41 -13.06
C SER A 223 9.31 -23.08 -14.26
N SER A 224 8.00 -22.98 -14.05
CA SER A 224 7.01 -22.66 -15.10
C SER A 224 7.02 -21.20 -15.52
N SER A 225 7.77 -20.35 -14.81
CA SER A 225 7.95 -18.93 -15.13
C SER A 225 9.02 -18.68 -16.21
N LEU A 226 9.77 -19.72 -16.61
CA LEU A 226 10.89 -19.60 -17.55
C LEU A 226 10.54 -20.21 -18.91
N THR A 227 10.95 -19.55 -19.99
CA THR A 227 10.94 -20.13 -21.34
C THR A 227 12.14 -21.06 -21.54
N GLU A 228 12.10 -21.90 -22.57
CA GLU A 228 13.15 -22.93 -22.82
C GLU A 228 14.57 -22.36 -22.88
N ASN A 229 14.73 -21.15 -23.42
CA ASN A 229 16.01 -20.46 -23.52
C ASN A 229 16.35 -19.58 -22.31
N GLN A 230 15.58 -19.64 -21.21
CA GLN A 230 15.83 -18.86 -20.00
C GLN A 230 16.34 -19.74 -18.86
N ILE A 231 17.15 -19.11 -18.02
CA ILE A 231 17.76 -19.71 -16.85
C ILE A 231 17.70 -18.73 -15.69
N GLN A 232 17.25 -19.22 -14.53
CA GLN A 232 17.27 -18.44 -13.30
C GLN A 232 18.55 -18.71 -12.54
N THR A 233 19.19 -17.64 -12.09
CA THR A 233 20.44 -17.64 -11.33
C THR A 233 20.29 -16.88 -10.02
N ASP A 234 21.31 -16.93 -9.18
CA ASP A 234 21.41 -16.09 -7.97
C ASP A 234 21.51 -14.59 -8.25
N LYS A 235 21.73 -14.19 -9.50
CA LYS A 235 21.85 -12.79 -9.94
C LYS A 235 20.68 -12.30 -10.81
N GLY A 236 19.75 -13.18 -11.15
CA GLY A 236 18.60 -12.85 -12.00
C GLY A 236 18.31 -13.92 -13.05
N ILE A 237 17.38 -13.59 -13.94
CA ILE A 237 17.00 -14.45 -15.07
C ILE A 237 17.75 -13.97 -16.30
N TYR A 238 18.41 -14.89 -17.00
CA TYR A 238 19.16 -14.60 -18.22
C TYR A 238 18.67 -15.47 -19.38
N TYR A 239 18.79 -14.94 -20.59
CA TYR A 239 18.61 -15.71 -21.83
C TYR A 239 19.89 -16.47 -22.18
N LEU A 240 19.73 -17.59 -22.89
CA LEU A 240 20.83 -18.37 -23.44
C LEU A 240 20.96 -18.10 -24.94
N ALA A 241 22.16 -17.75 -25.39
CA ALA A 241 22.46 -17.67 -26.82
C ALA A 241 22.22 -19.03 -27.51
N SER A 242 21.85 -19.01 -28.80
CA SER A 242 21.43 -20.19 -29.56
C SER A 242 22.44 -21.34 -29.59
N GLY A 243 23.73 -21.06 -29.38
CA GLY A 243 24.79 -22.08 -29.28
C GLY A 243 24.89 -22.78 -27.92
N ILE A 244 24.12 -22.37 -26.91
CA ILE A 244 24.16 -22.92 -25.55
C ILE A 244 22.88 -23.73 -25.32
N LYS A 245 23.03 -25.03 -25.11
CA LYS A 245 21.91 -25.92 -24.81
C LYS A 245 21.45 -25.72 -23.36
N PRO A 246 20.18 -25.38 -23.09
CA PRO A 246 19.65 -25.23 -21.73
C PRO A 246 19.86 -26.48 -20.86
N ASP A 247 19.69 -27.66 -21.45
CA ASP A 247 19.89 -28.96 -20.79
C ASP A 247 21.37 -29.28 -20.47
N GLY A 248 22.31 -28.54 -21.04
CA GLY A 248 23.73 -28.66 -20.73
C GLY A 248 24.14 -27.89 -19.47
N ILE A 249 23.23 -27.14 -18.85
CA ILE A 249 23.48 -26.33 -17.67
C ILE A 249 22.82 -26.99 -16.45
N GLU A 250 23.64 -27.37 -15.47
CA GLU A 250 23.20 -28.10 -14.28
C GLU A 250 22.67 -27.16 -13.20
N ILE A 251 21.50 -27.48 -12.65
CA ILE A 251 20.95 -26.80 -11.47
C ILE A 251 21.84 -27.07 -10.26
N GLY A 252 22.08 -26.04 -9.46
CA GLY A 252 22.99 -26.05 -8.31
C GLY A 252 24.46 -25.93 -8.69
N ALA A 253 24.84 -26.00 -9.96
CA ALA A 253 26.22 -25.73 -10.38
C ALA A 253 26.45 -24.22 -10.52
N LYS A 254 27.70 -23.78 -10.32
CA LYS A 254 28.11 -22.38 -10.52
C LYS A 254 29.01 -22.31 -11.73
N TYR A 255 28.74 -21.39 -12.65
CA TYR A 255 29.48 -21.22 -13.89
C TYR A 255 30.07 -19.82 -14.00
N GLY A 256 31.26 -19.73 -14.56
CA GLY A 256 31.79 -18.50 -15.13
C GLY A 256 31.26 -18.32 -16.55
N VAL A 257 30.61 -17.20 -16.81
CA VAL A 257 29.85 -16.93 -18.04
C VAL A 257 30.17 -15.54 -18.58
N TYR A 258 29.92 -15.31 -19.85
CA TYR A 258 29.91 -13.96 -20.44
C TYR A 258 28.47 -13.52 -20.70
N ILE A 259 28.11 -12.33 -20.20
CA ILE A 259 26.76 -11.79 -20.25
C ILE A 259 26.75 -10.46 -21.00
N LYS A 260 25.94 -10.38 -22.06
CA LYS A 260 25.66 -9.17 -22.83
C LYS A 260 24.15 -9.01 -22.96
N ASP A 261 23.62 -7.83 -22.62
CA ASP A 261 22.20 -7.49 -22.77
C ASP A 261 21.27 -8.61 -22.24
N ASP A 262 21.47 -8.99 -20.97
CA ASP A 262 20.77 -10.07 -20.26
C ASP A 262 20.85 -11.47 -20.92
N THR A 263 21.77 -11.66 -21.85
CA THR A 263 22.01 -12.93 -22.53
C THR A 263 23.36 -13.50 -22.15
N ILE A 264 23.38 -14.73 -21.64
CA ILE A 264 24.60 -15.52 -21.52
C ILE A 264 25.02 -15.93 -22.93
N THR A 265 26.11 -15.35 -23.41
CA THR A 265 26.65 -15.56 -24.76
C THR A 265 27.66 -16.70 -24.81
N LYS A 266 28.32 -17.00 -23.68
CA LYS A 266 29.34 -18.05 -23.58
C LYS A 266 29.44 -18.59 -22.15
N ILE A 267 29.53 -19.92 -22.02
CA ILE A 267 29.98 -20.59 -20.79
C ILE A 267 31.49 -20.75 -20.88
N ALA A 268 32.23 -20.19 -19.92
CA ALA A 268 33.69 -20.22 -19.89
C ALA A 268 34.23 -21.37 -19.04
N GLN A 269 33.70 -21.55 -17.83
CA GLN A 269 34.15 -22.59 -16.90
C GLN A 269 33.04 -23.02 -15.94
N LYS A 270 33.10 -24.27 -15.47
CA LYS A 270 32.28 -24.76 -14.36
C LYS A 270 33.10 -24.65 -13.07
N ILE A 271 32.60 -23.88 -12.11
CA ILE A 271 33.29 -23.50 -10.87
C ILE A 271 32.84 -24.39 -9.72
N TRP A 272 31.52 -24.57 -9.55
CA TRP A 272 30.94 -25.49 -8.59
C TRP A 272 30.19 -26.60 -9.31
N VAL A 273 30.25 -27.80 -8.74
CA VAL A 273 29.48 -28.97 -9.17
C VAL A 273 28.27 -29.18 -8.26
N ALA A 274 27.24 -29.87 -8.74
CA ALA A 274 26.04 -30.13 -7.95
C ALA A 274 25.78 -31.63 -7.82
N GLU A 275 25.35 -32.05 -6.63
CA GLU A 275 24.80 -33.38 -6.41
C GLU A 275 23.31 -33.30 -6.13
N LYS A 276 22.52 -34.08 -6.86
CA LYS A 276 21.06 -34.12 -6.72
C LYS A 276 20.63 -35.18 -5.73
N TYR A 277 19.72 -34.81 -4.82
CA TYR A 277 19.13 -35.65 -3.80
C TYR A 277 17.61 -35.48 -3.74
N THR A 278 16.89 -36.54 -3.37
CA THR A 278 15.45 -36.49 -3.08
C THR A 278 15.21 -36.75 -1.59
N VAL A 279 14.56 -35.84 -0.88
CA VAL A 279 14.28 -35.97 0.56
C VAL A 279 13.31 -37.12 0.82
N LYS A 280 13.64 -38.02 1.76
CA LYS A 280 12.76 -39.12 2.19
C LYS A 280 12.22 -38.93 3.60
N ASN A 281 13.06 -38.43 4.50
CA ASN A 281 12.71 -38.17 5.88
C ASN A 281 13.57 -37.02 6.44
N ILE A 282 13.03 -36.30 7.41
CA ILE A 282 13.67 -35.16 8.06
C ILE A 282 13.56 -35.39 9.56
N ASP A 283 14.69 -35.62 10.22
CA ASP A 283 14.75 -35.76 11.66
C ASP A 283 15.81 -34.80 12.22
N SER A 284 15.35 -33.78 12.94
CA SER A 284 16.19 -32.94 13.81
C SER A 284 17.48 -32.41 13.15
N GLY A 285 17.38 -31.94 11.89
CA GLY A 285 18.51 -31.36 11.13
C GLY A 285 19.35 -32.38 10.34
N ILE A 286 19.05 -33.67 10.43
CA ILE A 286 19.57 -34.73 9.56
C ILE A 286 18.49 -35.09 8.54
N ILE A 287 18.87 -35.03 7.26
CA ILE A 287 18.01 -35.41 6.15
C ILE A 287 18.40 -36.80 5.71
N GLU A 288 17.45 -37.73 5.71
CA GLU A 288 17.59 -38.98 4.96
C GLU A 288 17.13 -38.70 3.53
N ALA A 289 18.04 -38.80 2.58
CA ALA A 289 17.80 -38.48 1.18
C ALA A 289 18.24 -39.61 0.26
N GLU A 290 17.61 -39.73 -0.90
CA GLU A 290 17.96 -40.71 -1.92
C GLU A 290 18.81 -40.05 -3.01
N LYS A 291 19.91 -40.70 -3.39
CA LYS A 291 20.70 -40.39 -4.58
C LYS A 291 20.92 -41.68 -5.34
N GLU A 292 20.53 -41.71 -6.62
CA GLU A 292 20.72 -42.87 -7.51
C GLU A 292 20.21 -44.19 -6.90
N GLY A 293 19.05 -44.15 -6.22
CA GLY A 293 18.43 -45.32 -5.58
C GLY A 293 19.04 -45.76 -4.24
N LYS A 294 20.02 -45.01 -3.70
CA LYS A 294 20.63 -45.27 -2.38
C LYS A 294 20.23 -44.19 -1.37
N THR A 295 19.85 -44.63 -0.17
CA THR A 295 19.61 -43.72 0.96
C THR A 295 20.92 -43.27 1.58
N VAL A 296 21.07 -41.95 1.75
CA VAL A 296 22.20 -41.29 2.39
C VAL A 296 21.70 -40.32 3.46
N LYS A 297 22.54 -40.02 4.44
CA LYS A 297 22.26 -39.01 5.48
C LYS A 297 23.03 -37.73 5.17
N ILE A 298 22.33 -36.60 5.17
CA ILE A 298 22.89 -35.27 4.93
C ILE A 298 22.65 -34.42 6.17
N SER A 299 23.73 -33.92 6.79
CA SER A 299 23.65 -32.92 7.85
C SER A 299 23.65 -31.52 7.21
N LEU A 300 22.64 -30.71 7.53
CA LEU A 300 22.56 -29.33 7.04
C LEU A 300 23.58 -28.44 7.77
N LEU A 301 24.33 -27.64 7.01
CA LEU A 301 25.36 -26.74 7.52
C LEU A 301 24.87 -25.29 7.54
N SER A 302 25.18 -24.53 8.59
CA SER A 302 24.71 -23.14 8.72
C SER A 302 25.46 -22.11 7.85
N LYS A 303 26.67 -22.43 7.38
CA LYS A 303 27.52 -21.50 6.59
C LYS A 303 27.17 -21.40 5.10
N PRO A 304 26.84 -22.49 4.38
CA PRO A 304 26.41 -22.42 2.99
C PRO A 304 25.15 -21.58 2.76
N VAL A 305 24.97 -21.09 1.54
CA VAL A 305 23.78 -20.30 1.16
C VAL A 305 22.63 -21.22 0.79
N TYR A 306 21.41 -20.86 1.16
CA TYR A 306 20.21 -21.63 0.84
C TYR A 306 19.32 -20.89 -0.16
N TYR A 307 18.77 -21.63 -1.12
CA TYR A 307 17.75 -21.15 -2.05
C TYR A 307 16.58 -22.13 -2.07
N TYR A 308 15.36 -21.60 -1.99
CA TYR A 308 14.12 -22.37 -2.18
C TYR A 308 13.34 -21.74 -3.33
N GLN A 309 13.04 -22.52 -4.37
CA GLN A 309 12.34 -22.07 -5.57
C GLN A 309 12.91 -20.75 -6.15
N GLY A 310 14.24 -20.66 -6.22
CA GLY A 310 14.95 -19.50 -6.73
C GLY A 310 15.10 -18.32 -5.77
N THR A 311 14.49 -18.37 -4.59
CA THR A 311 14.57 -17.29 -3.58
C THR A 311 15.55 -17.65 -2.47
N LYS A 312 16.44 -16.72 -2.12
CA LYS A 312 17.42 -16.90 -1.04
C LYS A 312 16.74 -17.04 0.32
N GLN A 313 17.19 -17.98 1.15
CA GLN A 313 16.62 -18.31 2.46
C GLN A 313 17.65 -18.20 3.58
N SER A 314 17.19 -17.91 4.80
CA SER A 314 18.01 -18.05 6.01
C SER A 314 18.06 -19.51 6.45
N TYR A 315 19.11 -19.88 7.19
CA TYR A 315 19.25 -21.22 7.77
C TYR A 315 18.06 -21.57 8.70
N ASP A 316 17.60 -20.62 9.51
CA ASP A 316 16.50 -20.83 10.47
C ASP A 316 15.14 -21.08 9.79
N ALA A 317 14.95 -20.63 8.54
CA ALA A 317 13.72 -20.85 7.79
C ALA A 317 13.63 -22.27 7.21
N ILE A 318 14.76 -22.98 7.09
CA ILE A 318 14.84 -24.25 6.36
C ILE A 318 14.02 -25.36 7.02
N SER A 319 13.88 -25.38 8.35
CA SER A 319 13.03 -26.38 9.03
C SER A 319 11.55 -26.26 8.61
N ASN A 320 11.09 -25.07 8.26
CA ASN A 320 9.73 -24.83 7.81
C ASN A 320 9.56 -25.10 6.30
N ILE A 321 10.61 -24.87 5.52
CA ILE A 321 10.61 -25.04 4.05
C ILE A 321 10.80 -26.50 3.64
N LEU A 322 11.69 -27.21 4.35
CA LEU A 322 12.07 -28.56 3.95
C LEU A 322 10.94 -29.55 4.23
N LYS A 323 10.60 -30.35 3.21
CA LYS A 323 9.53 -31.34 3.24
C LYS A 323 9.98 -32.63 2.54
N GLU A 324 9.32 -33.73 2.87
CA GLU A 324 9.51 -35.00 2.16
C GLU A 324 9.26 -34.81 0.65
N ASP A 325 9.94 -35.61 -0.17
CA ASP A 325 9.84 -35.64 -1.64
C ASP A 325 10.42 -34.42 -2.37
N GLN A 326 10.87 -33.37 -1.68
CA GLN A 326 11.60 -32.26 -2.30
C GLN A 326 12.94 -32.68 -2.89
N THR A 327 13.39 -31.97 -3.94
CA THR A 327 14.72 -32.15 -4.52
C THR A 327 15.69 -31.14 -3.92
N ILE A 328 16.87 -31.60 -3.49
CA ILE A 328 17.97 -30.76 -3.04
C ILE A 328 19.16 -30.94 -3.99
N TYR A 329 19.69 -29.83 -4.50
CA TYR A 329 20.98 -29.78 -5.16
C TYR A 329 22.03 -29.24 -4.20
N LEU A 330 23.02 -30.07 -3.89
CA LEU A 330 24.14 -29.75 -3.02
C LEU A 330 25.28 -29.19 -3.87
N SER A 331 25.46 -27.87 -3.86
CA SER A 331 26.51 -27.19 -4.60
C SER A 331 27.84 -27.31 -3.87
N LYS A 332 28.86 -27.86 -4.52
CA LYS A 332 30.20 -28.05 -3.98
C LYS A 332 31.25 -27.34 -4.81
N ASP A 333 32.20 -26.73 -4.12
CA ASP A 333 33.42 -26.23 -4.75
C ASP A 333 34.18 -27.37 -5.43
N SER A 334 34.52 -27.20 -6.71
CA SER A 334 35.06 -28.28 -7.55
C SER A 334 36.47 -28.72 -7.15
N GLU A 335 37.25 -27.85 -6.52
CA GLU A 335 38.62 -28.15 -6.08
C GLU A 335 38.65 -28.74 -4.67
N THR A 336 37.88 -28.15 -3.74
CA THR A 336 37.95 -28.49 -2.31
C THR A 336 36.87 -29.49 -1.86
N GLY A 337 35.82 -29.71 -2.66
CA GLY A 337 34.67 -30.52 -2.30
C GLY A 337 33.78 -29.91 -1.20
N LYS A 338 34.09 -28.70 -0.75
CA LYS A 338 33.34 -28.00 0.30
C LYS A 338 31.96 -27.61 -0.19
N VAL A 339 30.93 -27.84 0.63
CA VAL A 339 29.57 -27.38 0.33
C VAL A 339 29.49 -25.86 0.40
N MET A 340 28.96 -25.25 -0.65
CA MET A 340 28.85 -23.80 -0.82
C MET A 340 27.41 -23.30 -0.84
N ALA A 341 26.48 -24.10 -1.36
CA ALA A 341 25.06 -23.78 -1.39
C ALA A 341 24.15 -25.02 -1.40
N TYR A 342 22.88 -24.81 -1.03
CA TYR A 342 21.78 -25.77 -1.17
C TYR A 342 20.68 -25.12 -2.01
N VAL A 343 20.31 -25.75 -3.13
CA VAL A 343 19.17 -25.32 -3.96
C VAL A 343 18.04 -26.33 -3.80
N ILE A 344 16.91 -25.89 -3.24
CA ILE A 344 15.76 -26.72 -2.89
C ILE A 344 14.62 -26.41 -3.87
N LEU A 345 14.10 -27.44 -4.53
CA LEU A 345 13.02 -27.33 -5.52
C LEU A 345 11.93 -28.37 -5.24
N ASP A 346 10.67 -27.99 -5.47
CA ASP A 346 9.56 -28.93 -5.47
C ASP A 346 9.49 -29.64 -6.83
N PRO A 347 9.60 -30.98 -6.90
CA PRO A 347 9.77 -31.72 -8.15
C PRO A 347 8.59 -31.60 -9.11
N GLN A 348 7.39 -31.35 -8.59
CA GLN A 348 6.17 -31.17 -9.38
C GLN A 348 5.73 -29.70 -9.45
N GLY A 349 6.57 -28.77 -8.97
CA GLY A 349 6.15 -27.40 -8.77
C GLY A 349 5.79 -26.67 -10.05
N THR A 350 6.54 -26.93 -11.13
CA THR A 350 6.26 -26.44 -12.48
C THR A 350 4.84 -26.79 -12.95
N LYS A 351 4.37 -28.01 -12.66
CA LYS A 351 3.11 -28.54 -13.19
C LYS A 351 1.91 -28.23 -12.30
N TYR A 352 2.06 -28.38 -10.98
CA TYR A 352 0.93 -28.34 -10.04
C TYR A 352 0.99 -27.19 -9.02
N GLY A 353 2.07 -26.41 -8.97
CA GLY A 353 2.20 -25.22 -8.11
C GLY A 353 3.09 -25.41 -6.89
N THR A 354 2.75 -24.81 -5.75
CA THR A 354 3.59 -24.86 -4.55
C THR A 354 3.17 -26.02 -3.65
N TYR A 355 4.15 -26.76 -3.11
CA TYR A 355 3.87 -27.78 -2.10
C TYR A 355 3.38 -27.13 -0.80
N THR A 356 2.22 -27.56 -0.31
CA THR A 356 1.59 -27.02 0.90
C THR A 356 1.02 -28.17 1.73
N GLU A 357 1.14 -28.08 3.06
CA GLU A 357 0.43 -28.96 3.98
C GLU A 357 -0.84 -28.26 4.48
N VAL A 358 -2.00 -28.89 4.28
CA VAL A 358 -3.30 -28.31 4.64
C VAL A 358 -4.08 -29.27 5.53
N ILE A 359 -4.76 -28.73 6.54
CA ILE A 359 -5.74 -29.43 7.37
C ILE A 359 -7.11 -29.12 6.79
N VAL A 360 -7.87 -30.14 6.41
CA VAL A 360 -9.22 -29.98 5.86
C VAL A 360 -10.18 -29.75 7.01
N LEU A 361 -10.85 -28.59 7.03
CA LEU A 361 -11.72 -28.18 8.13
C LEU A 361 -13.20 -28.30 7.77
N GLN A 362 -13.60 -27.95 6.55
CA GLN A 362 -14.98 -28.08 6.06
C GLN A 362 -15.03 -28.35 4.55
N ASP A 363 -16.16 -28.90 4.10
CA ASP A 363 -16.55 -29.03 2.70
C ASP A 363 -17.91 -28.33 2.46
N ALA A 364 -18.36 -28.34 1.20
CA ALA A 364 -19.65 -27.75 0.81
C ALA A 364 -20.88 -28.41 1.43
N LEU A 365 -20.74 -29.63 1.95
CA LEU A 365 -21.84 -30.27 2.67
C LEU A 365 -22.07 -29.59 4.02
N LEU A 366 -20.99 -29.24 4.72
CA LEU A 366 -21.05 -28.64 6.06
C LEU A 366 -21.14 -27.11 6.04
N ASN A 367 -20.66 -26.47 4.98
CA ASN A 367 -20.62 -25.02 4.86
C ASN A 367 -21.26 -24.59 3.53
N SER A 368 -22.47 -24.04 3.62
CA SER A 368 -23.25 -23.60 2.45
C SER A 368 -22.66 -22.41 1.71
N ALA A 369 -21.65 -21.73 2.27
CA ALA A 369 -20.90 -20.69 1.57
C ALA A 369 -19.86 -21.25 0.59
N LEU A 370 -19.58 -22.56 0.62
CA LEU A 370 -18.65 -23.21 -0.28
C LEU A 370 -19.37 -23.84 -1.48
N GLU A 371 -18.78 -23.73 -2.66
CA GLU A 371 -19.19 -24.47 -3.84
C GLU A 371 -18.87 -25.97 -3.72
N ASN A 372 -19.61 -26.84 -4.43
CA ASN A 372 -19.47 -28.31 -4.33
C ASN A 372 -18.06 -28.86 -4.55
N ASN A 373 -17.17 -28.13 -5.23
CA ASN A 373 -15.77 -28.50 -5.46
C ASN A 373 -14.79 -27.63 -4.64
N GLN A 374 -15.23 -26.97 -3.59
CA GLN A 374 -14.40 -26.23 -2.65
C GLN A 374 -14.26 -26.94 -1.32
N VAL A 375 -13.09 -26.73 -0.71
CA VAL A 375 -12.80 -27.15 0.67
C VAL A 375 -12.23 -25.96 1.44
N LEU A 376 -12.65 -25.84 2.69
CA LEU A 376 -12.03 -24.90 3.63
C LEU A 376 -10.94 -25.63 4.41
N THR A 377 -9.76 -25.03 4.49
CA THR A 377 -8.60 -25.55 5.19
C THR A 377 -8.05 -24.54 6.20
N ASP A 378 -7.08 -24.94 7.02
CA ASP A 378 -6.34 -24.01 7.89
C ASP A 378 -5.53 -22.95 7.12
N LYS A 379 -5.38 -23.11 5.80
CA LYS A 379 -4.68 -22.16 4.90
C LYS A 379 -5.63 -21.36 4.00
N GLY A 380 -6.94 -21.51 4.14
CA GLY A 380 -7.94 -20.84 3.29
C GLY A 380 -8.83 -21.78 2.50
N ILE A 381 -9.61 -21.21 1.58
CA ILE A 381 -10.55 -21.93 0.72
C ILE A 381 -9.87 -22.26 -0.60
N TYR A 382 -9.96 -23.52 -1.03
CA TYR A 382 -9.36 -23.97 -2.28
C TYR A 382 -10.34 -24.77 -3.13
N TYR A 383 -10.26 -24.60 -4.44
CA TYR A 383 -10.97 -25.47 -5.39
C TYR A 383 -10.21 -26.78 -5.59
N LEU A 384 -10.95 -27.88 -5.73
CA LEU A 384 -10.42 -29.20 -6.10
C LEU A 384 -10.42 -29.31 -7.64
N ALA A 385 -9.22 -29.45 -8.23
CA ALA A 385 -9.08 -29.59 -9.68
C ALA A 385 -9.70 -30.91 -10.19
N ASP A 386 -9.54 -31.98 -9.41
CA ASP A 386 -10.22 -33.25 -9.63
C ASP A 386 -11.49 -33.31 -8.77
N LYS A 387 -12.66 -33.28 -9.41
CA LYS A 387 -13.97 -33.37 -8.73
C LYS A 387 -14.19 -34.71 -8.03
N SER A 388 -13.38 -35.72 -8.32
CA SER A 388 -13.42 -37.03 -7.66
C SER A 388 -12.50 -37.13 -6.43
N ALA A 389 -11.56 -36.19 -6.26
CA ALA A 389 -10.65 -36.16 -5.12
C ALA A 389 -11.40 -35.71 -3.86
N LYS A 390 -11.92 -36.66 -3.07
CA LYS A 390 -12.56 -36.36 -1.78
C LYS A 390 -11.51 -36.24 -0.68
N LEU A 391 -11.26 -35.01 -0.25
CA LEU A 391 -10.47 -34.73 0.94
C LEU A 391 -11.34 -34.88 2.19
N GLU A 392 -10.86 -35.64 3.17
CA GLU A 392 -11.61 -35.95 4.39
C GLU A 392 -11.43 -34.87 5.46
N ILE A 393 -12.53 -34.44 6.07
CA ILE A 393 -12.52 -33.46 7.16
C ILE A 393 -11.71 -33.97 8.36
N GLY A 394 -10.93 -33.07 8.96
CA GLY A 394 -10.09 -33.34 10.09
C GLY A 394 -8.74 -33.97 9.73
N PHE A 395 -8.47 -34.30 8.47
CA PHE A 395 -7.17 -34.84 8.05
C PHE A 395 -6.25 -33.78 7.46
N LYS A 396 -4.95 -34.02 7.60
CA LYS A 396 -3.85 -33.22 7.07
C LYS A 396 -3.32 -33.87 5.80
N TYR A 397 -3.20 -33.11 4.72
CA TYR A 397 -2.74 -33.57 3.42
C TYR A 397 -1.54 -32.75 2.94
N ALA A 398 -0.65 -33.43 2.24
CA ALA A 398 0.34 -32.81 1.37
C ALA A 398 -0.29 -32.58 -0.02
N VAL A 399 -0.32 -31.33 -0.47
CA VAL A 399 -0.95 -30.93 -1.72
C VAL A 399 -0.07 -29.98 -2.52
N TYR A 400 -0.32 -29.88 -3.82
CA TYR A 400 0.22 -28.81 -4.66
C TYR A 400 -0.87 -27.81 -5.02
N ILE A 401 -0.61 -26.53 -4.75
CA ILE A 401 -1.57 -25.44 -4.93
C ILE A 401 -1.07 -24.47 -6.00
N LYS A 402 -1.91 -24.17 -6.99
CA LYS A 402 -1.68 -23.13 -8.01
C LYS A 402 -2.99 -22.40 -8.26
N GLU A 403 -2.98 -21.07 -8.21
CA GLU A 403 -4.14 -20.21 -8.50
C GLU A 403 -5.38 -20.59 -7.67
N ASP A 404 -5.21 -20.75 -6.35
CA ASP A 404 -6.26 -21.15 -5.40
C ASP A 404 -6.92 -22.52 -5.68
N ARG A 405 -6.24 -23.37 -6.47
CA ARG A 405 -6.66 -24.75 -6.74
C ARG A 405 -5.67 -25.75 -6.18
N ILE A 406 -6.17 -26.76 -5.50
CA ILE A 406 -5.44 -28.00 -5.21
C ILE A 406 -5.42 -28.80 -6.52
N ASN A 407 -4.27 -28.76 -7.22
CA ASN A 407 -4.10 -29.41 -8.51
C ASN A 407 -3.59 -30.85 -8.40
N LEU A 408 -2.96 -31.20 -7.28
CA LEU A 408 -2.53 -32.55 -6.97
C LEU A 408 -2.57 -32.80 -5.46
N VAL A 409 -3.21 -33.89 -5.06
CA VAL A 409 -3.11 -34.44 -3.70
C VAL A 409 -1.98 -35.47 -3.71
N VAL A 410 -0.93 -35.24 -2.93
CA VAL A 410 0.26 -36.11 -2.90
C VAL A 410 -0.01 -37.31 -2.00
N LYS A 411 -0.30 -37.02 -0.72
CA LYS A 411 -0.55 -38.04 0.30
C LYS A 411 -1.22 -37.46 1.54
N LYS A 412 -1.83 -38.35 2.31
CA LYS A 412 -2.33 -38.09 3.65
C LYS A 412 -1.16 -38.13 4.64
N LEU A 413 -1.02 -37.10 5.47
CA LEU A 413 0.16 -36.91 6.34
C LEU A 413 -0.04 -37.40 7.77
N ASN A 414 -1.28 -37.57 8.20
CA ASN A 414 -1.59 -37.79 9.60
C ASN A 414 -2.69 -38.84 9.83
N LYS A 415 -2.80 -39.28 11.09
CA LYS A 415 -3.91 -40.08 11.58
C LYS A 415 -4.89 -39.15 12.30
N THR A 416 -6.17 -39.26 11.98
CA THR A 416 -7.25 -38.51 12.65
C THR A 416 -8.23 -39.48 13.28
N GLU A 417 -8.66 -39.18 14.50
CA GLU A 417 -9.73 -39.89 15.20
C GLU A 417 -10.94 -38.97 15.32
N ALA A 418 -12.13 -39.49 14.99
CA ALA A 418 -13.37 -38.74 14.99
C ALA A 418 -14.33 -39.24 16.08
N TYR A 419 -14.91 -38.30 16.82
CA TYR A 419 -15.83 -38.54 17.92
C TYR A 419 -17.05 -37.63 17.81
N GLU A 420 -18.12 -37.97 18.52
CA GLU A 420 -19.29 -37.11 18.74
C GLU A 420 -19.35 -36.68 20.21
N ILE A 421 -19.53 -35.39 20.50
CA ILE A 421 -19.81 -34.90 21.85
C ILE A 421 -21.24 -35.27 22.20
N THR A 422 -21.44 -36.10 23.21
CA THR A 422 -22.77 -36.49 23.69
C THR A 422 -23.26 -35.60 24.83
N ASP A 423 -22.34 -35.09 25.65
CA ASP A 423 -22.65 -34.32 26.85
C ASP A 423 -21.47 -33.42 27.24
N ILE A 424 -21.75 -32.31 27.92
CA ILE A 424 -20.75 -31.34 28.41
C ILE A 424 -20.78 -31.41 29.93
N VAL A 425 -19.72 -31.95 30.52
CA VAL A 425 -19.62 -32.15 31.97
C VAL A 425 -19.17 -30.86 32.67
N SER A 426 -18.24 -30.13 32.06
CA SER A 426 -17.78 -28.80 32.49
C SER A 426 -17.11 -28.05 31.33
N ASP A 427 -16.53 -26.87 31.60
CA ASP A 427 -15.98 -25.93 30.60
C ASP A 427 -15.14 -26.55 29.47
N THR A 428 -14.35 -27.60 29.74
CA THR A 428 -13.57 -28.34 28.73
C THR A 428 -13.66 -29.86 28.87
N ASN A 429 -14.53 -30.35 29.76
CA ASN A 429 -14.74 -31.77 30.02
C ASN A 429 -15.99 -32.25 29.29
N VAL A 430 -15.83 -33.19 28.36
CA VAL A 430 -16.89 -33.65 27.47
C VAL A 430 -16.98 -35.17 27.47
N LYS A 431 -18.19 -35.69 27.28
CA LYS A 431 -18.40 -37.12 26.99
C LYS A 431 -18.34 -37.34 25.49
N LEU A 432 -17.31 -38.02 25.03
CA LEU A 432 -17.11 -38.37 23.62
C LEU A 432 -17.61 -39.78 23.32
N LYS A 433 -18.27 -39.95 22.17
CA LYS A 433 -18.71 -41.25 21.67
C LYS A 433 -17.99 -41.58 20.36
N SER A 434 -17.48 -42.80 20.27
CA SER A 434 -17.01 -43.41 19.01
C SER A 434 -17.58 -44.83 18.90
N GLY A 435 -18.46 -45.06 17.94
CA GLY A 435 -19.25 -46.30 17.86
C GLY A 435 -20.10 -46.53 19.12
N ASN A 436 -19.95 -47.69 19.75
CA ASN A 436 -20.69 -48.06 20.97
C ASN A 436 -19.98 -47.69 22.28
N LYS A 437 -18.78 -47.08 22.22
CA LYS A 437 -18.01 -46.70 23.41
C LYS A 437 -18.19 -45.20 23.68
N GLN A 438 -18.36 -44.87 24.96
CA GLN A 438 -18.48 -43.50 25.46
C GLN A 438 -17.48 -43.28 26.58
N GLU A 439 -16.71 -42.22 26.50
CA GLU A 439 -15.64 -41.90 27.44
C GLU A 439 -15.71 -40.43 27.86
N ASN A 440 -15.27 -40.13 29.08
CA ASN A 440 -15.23 -38.77 29.62
C ASN A 440 -13.81 -38.21 29.46
N ILE A 441 -13.64 -37.11 28.74
CA ILE A 441 -12.33 -36.56 28.40
C ILE A 441 -12.29 -35.06 28.68
N VAL A 442 -11.24 -34.63 29.38
CA VAL A 442 -10.83 -33.22 29.44
C VAL A 442 -10.01 -32.93 28.19
N LEU A 443 -10.49 -32.01 27.35
CA LEU A 443 -9.82 -31.65 26.11
C LEU A 443 -8.41 -31.07 26.39
N PRO A 444 -7.36 -31.49 25.66
CA PRO A 444 -5.97 -31.12 25.96
C PRO A 444 -5.63 -29.66 25.61
N GLN A 445 -4.84 -28.98 26.44
CA GLN A 445 -4.57 -27.55 26.23
C GLN A 445 -3.57 -27.21 25.10
N LYS A 446 -2.66 -28.13 24.77
CA LYS A 446 -1.54 -27.88 23.84
C LYS A 446 -1.91 -27.81 22.34
N PRO A 447 -2.82 -28.65 21.80
CA PRO A 447 -3.15 -28.64 20.38
C PRO A 447 -3.75 -27.32 19.90
N VAL A 448 -3.66 -27.06 18.59
CA VAL A 448 -4.38 -25.94 17.97
C VAL A 448 -5.86 -26.31 17.80
N TYR A 449 -6.77 -25.41 18.20
CA TYR A 449 -8.20 -25.62 18.06
C TYR A 449 -8.78 -24.89 16.85
N TYR A 450 -9.62 -25.59 16.10
CA TYR A 450 -10.45 -25.03 15.04
C TYR A 450 -11.92 -25.31 15.37
N TYR A 451 -12.79 -24.32 15.26
CA TYR A 451 -14.24 -24.44 15.38
C TYR A 451 -14.91 -23.93 14.11
N ASN A 452 -15.65 -24.81 13.42
CA ASN A 452 -16.30 -24.54 12.13
C ASN A 452 -15.38 -23.80 11.13
N GLY A 453 -14.13 -24.28 11.00
CA GLY A 453 -13.13 -23.68 10.10
C GLY A 453 -12.32 -22.51 10.67
N SER A 454 -12.73 -21.91 11.78
CA SER A 454 -12.03 -20.78 12.39
C SER A 454 -11.11 -21.22 13.54
N LYS A 455 -9.90 -20.67 13.62
CA LYS A 455 -8.99 -20.93 14.75
C LYS A 455 -9.55 -20.29 16.03
N VAL A 456 -9.55 -21.02 17.15
CA VAL A 456 -10.08 -20.56 18.45
C VAL A 456 -9.10 -20.83 19.59
N ASN A 457 -9.17 -20.05 20.67
CA ASN A 457 -8.35 -20.28 21.85
C ASN A 457 -8.98 -21.33 22.76
N TYR A 458 -8.14 -22.01 23.56
CA TYR A 458 -8.59 -23.00 24.53
C TYR A 458 -9.58 -22.42 25.56
N SER A 459 -9.40 -21.16 25.98
CA SER A 459 -10.30 -20.47 26.92
C SER A 459 -11.73 -20.29 26.41
N ASP A 460 -11.89 -20.24 25.09
CA ASP A 460 -13.16 -19.91 24.44
C ASP A 460 -14.05 -21.15 24.25
N LEU A 461 -13.48 -22.35 24.46
CA LEU A 461 -14.18 -23.62 24.30
C LEU A 461 -15.45 -23.73 25.14
N LYS A 462 -15.48 -23.13 26.33
CA LYS A 462 -16.66 -23.10 27.21
C LYS A 462 -17.93 -22.59 26.51
N GLY A 463 -17.78 -21.59 25.62
CA GLY A 463 -18.89 -21.01 24.87
C GLY A 463 -19.18 -21.70 23.53
N ILE A 464 -18.34 -22.65 23.13
CA ILE A 464 -18.35 -23.29 21.81
C ILE A 464 -18.87 -24.73 21.89
N LEU A 465 -18.51 -25.46 22.95
CA LEU A 465 -18.82 -26.88 23.10
C LEU A 465 -20.33 -27.11 23.22
N LYS A 466 -20.85 -28.03 22.40
CA LYS A 466 -22.27 -28.37 22.28
C LYS A 466 -22.43 -29.88 22.09
N SER A 467 -23.47 -30.46 22.67
CA SER A 467 -23.86 -31.85 22.38
C SER A 467 -24.27 -32.00 20.89
N GLY A 468 -23.89 -33.12 20.28
CA GLY A 468 -24.03 -33.45 18.86
C GLY A 468 -22.87 -32.99 17.96
N GLN A 469 -21.90 -32.24 18.49
CA GLN A 469 -20.73 -31.79 17.71
C GLN A 469 -19.83 -32.95 17.32
N LYS A 470 -19.29 -32.92 16.10
CA LYS A 470 -18.18 -33.80 15.71
C LYS A 470 -16.85 -33.19 16.13
N VAL A 471 -15.95 -34.03 16.64
CA VAL A 471 -14.61 -33.64 17.09
C VAL A 471 -13.59 -34.52 16.39
N TYR A 472 -12.61 -33.90 15.76
CA TYR A 472 -11.53 -34.56 15.03
C TYR A 472 -10.20 -34.27 15.71
N PHE A 473 -9.56 -35.31 16.25
CA PHE A 473 -8.23 -35.24 16.84
C PHE A 473 -7.19 -35.59 15.77
N GLY A 474 -6.41 -34.61 15.33
CA GLY A 474 -5.29 -34.81 14.41
C GLY A 474 -4.00 -35.11 15.17
N TYR A 475 -3.39 -36.26 14.93
CA TYR A 475 -2.15 -36.68 15.57
C TYR A 475 -0.96 -36.62 14.62
N THR A 476 0.24 -36.48 15.16
CA THR A 476 1.51 -36.66 14.43
C THR A 476 1.58 -38.01 13.71
N LYS A 477 2.48 -38.15 12.72
CA LYS A 477 2.66 -39.38 11.93
C LYS A 477 2.93 -40.63 12.78
N ASP A 478 3.56 -40.47 13.94
CA ASP A 478 3.81 -41.55 14.90
C ASP A 478 2.57 -41.93 15.75
N GLY A 479 1.47 -41.18 15.62
CA GLY A 479 0.20 -41.38 16.31
C GLY A 479 0.20 -40.99 17.79
N LYS A 480 1.26 -40.36 18.30
CA LYS A 480 1.42 -40.14 19.75
C LYS A 480 1.02 -38.74 20.21
N THR A 481 1.29 -37.71 19.42
CA THR A 481 1.09 -36.31 19.83
C THR A 481 -0.09 -35.72 19.08
N CYS A 482 -1.12 -35.24 19.78
CA CYS A 482 -2.20 -34.49 19.16
C CYS A 482 -1.69 -33.09 18.77
N GLU A 483 -1.73 -32.76 17.48
CA GLU A 483 -1.28 -31.48 16.92
C GLU A 483 -2.42 -30.45 16.88
N TYR A 484 -3.63 -30.91 16.54
CA TYR A 484 -4.81 -30.06 16.42
C TYR A 484 -6.11 -30.81 16.72
N ILE A 485 -7.13 -30.03 17.08
CA ILE A 485 -8.50 -30.51 17.27
C ILE A 485 -9.45 -29.63 16.45
N ALA A 486 -10.22 -30.25 15.55
CA ALA A 486 -11.27 -29.56 14.80
C ALA A 486 -12.65 -29.93 15.34
N LEU A 487 -13.43 -28.92 15.72
CA LEU A 487 -14.79 -28.99 16.22
C LEU A 487 -15.74 -28.55 15.11
N GLN A 488 -16.74 -29.39 14.83
CA GLN A 488 -17.73 -29.13 13.81
C GLN A 488 -19.14 -29.24 14.39
N ASP A 489 -19.96 -28.22 14.16
CA ASP A 489 -21.35 -28.23 14.59
C ASP A 489 -22.16 -29.37 13.96
N PRO A 490 -23.21 -29.85 14.65
CA PRO A 490 -24.07 -30.90 14.12
C PRO A 490 -24.61 -30.54 12.74
N TYR A 491 -24.50 -31.47 11.79
CA TYR A 491 -25.07 -31.34 10.45
C TYR A 491 -26.07 -32.46 10.20
N SER A 492 -27.24 -32.08 9.68
CA SER A 492 -28.27 -32.99 9.20
C SER A 492 -28.39 -32.85 7.68
N PRO A 493 -28.29 -33.94 6.89
CA PRO A 493 -28.55 -33.87 5.45
C PRO A 493 -29.97 -33.36 5.13
N GLU A 494 -30.93 -33.67 6.00
CA GLU A 494 -32.33 -33.24 5.88
C GLU A 494 -32.51 -31.76 6.23
N TYR A 495 -31.95 -31.31 7.35
CA TYR A 495 -32.24 -29.98 7.93
C TYR A 495 -31.12 -28.93 7.75
N GLY A 496 -29.89 -29.32 7.42
CA GLY A 496 -28.74 -28.43 7.28
C GLY A 496 -27.87 -28.34 8.55
N THR A 497 -27.30 -27.18 8.81
CA THR A 497 -26.32 -26.96 9.91
C THR A 497 -27.01 -26.44 11.16
N TYR A 498 -26.73 -27.05 12.31
CA TYR A 498 -27.21 -26.58 13.59
C TYR A 498 -26.54 -25.24 13.96
N THR A 499 -27.35 -24.24 14.25
CA THR A 499 -26.94 -22.88 14.59
C THR A 499 -27.73 -22.40 15.80
N GLU A 500 -27.09 -21.67 16.71
CA GLU A 500 -27.81 -20.94 17.77
C GLU A 500 -28.02 -19.50 17.33
N VAL A 501 -29.28 -19.06 17.32
CA VAL A 501 -29.68 -17.71 16.88
C VAL A 501 -30.47 -17.01 17.96
N ILE A 502 -30.25 -15.71 18.12
CA ILE A 502 -31.11 -14.80 18.88
C ILE A 502 -32.05 -14.16 17.88
N VAL A 503 -33.36 -14.42 17.99
CA VAL A 503 -34.36 -13.77 17.14
C VAL A 503 -34.51 -12.33 17.62
N LEU A 504 -34.08 -11.37 16.81
CA LEU A 504 -34.14 -9.94 17.13
C LEU A 504 -35.50 -9.35 16.76
N ALA A 505 -36.12 -9.85 15.68
CA ALA A 505 -37.48 -9.51 15.26
C ALA A 505 -38.09 -10.65 14.43
N ASP A 506 -39.41 -10.70 14.38
CA ASP A 506 -40.22 -11.51 13.47
C ASP A 506 -41.25 -10.61 12.75
N ALA A 507 -41.99 -11.17 11.79
CA ALA A 507 -43.00 -10.43 11.03
C ALA A 507 -44.18 -9.90 11.86
N ILE A 508 -44.34 -10.32 13.13
CA ILE A 508 -45.37 -9.78 14.02
C ILE A 508 -44.91 -8.45 14.63
N VAL A 509 -43.61 -8.32 14.92
CA VAL A 509 -43.05 -7.13 15.57
C VAL A 509 -42.37 -6.16 14.61
N SER A 510 -42.06 -6.57 13.38
CA SER A 510 -41.45 -5.72 12.36
C SER A 510 -42.15 -5.87 11.00
N ASP A 511 -42.76 -4.78 10.53
CA ASP A 511 -43.41 -4.68 9.21
C ASP A 511 -42.39 -4.74 8.04
N LYS A 512 -41.09 -4.77 8.36
CA LYS A 512 -39.98 -4.89 7.39
C LYS A 512 -39.67 -6.33 7.00
N LEU A 513 -40.28 -7.31 7.66
CA LEU A 513 -40.06 -8.74 7.42
C LEU A 513 -41.29 -9.36 6.76
N SER A 514 -41.08 -10.25 5.79
CA SER A 514 -42.17 -11.04 5.22
C SER A 514 -42.72 -12.04 6.25
N GLU A 515 -43.95 -12.53 6.07
CA GLU A 515 -44.65 -13.43 7.03
C GLU A 515 -43.83 -14.65 7.48
N ASN A 516 -42.92 -15.14 6.61
CA ASN A 516 -42.05 -16.29 6.89
C ASN A 516 -40.59 -15.89 7.11
N GLU A 517 -40.28 -14.67 7.53
CA GLU A 517 -38.92 -14.21 7.79
C GLU A 517 -38.71 -13.83 9.25
N VAL A 518 -37.48 -14.06 9.72
CA VAL A 518 -37.02 -13.61 11.03
C VAL A 518 -35.69 -12.90 10.90
N LEU A 519 -35.53 -11.79 11.62
CA LEU A 519 -34.24 -11.16 11.83
C LEU A 519 -33.57 -11.81 13.03
N THR A 520 -32.31 -12.21 12.89
CA THR A 520 -31.51 -12.78 13.96
C THR A 520 -30.17 -12.06 14.13
N ASP A 521 -29.43 -12.37 15.20
CA ASP A 521 -28.04 -11.91 15.38
C ASP A 521 -27.06 -12.43 14.31
N LYS A 522 -27.50 -13.35 13.44
CA LYS A 522 -26.74 -13.94 12.34
C LYS A 522 -27.22 -13.52 10.95
N GLY A 523 -28.29 -12.72 10.86
CA GLY A 523 -28.88 -12.28 9.60
C GLY A 523 -30.38 -12.54 9.52
N ILE A 524 -30.96 -12.24 8.36
CA ILE A 524 -32.35 -12.52 8.03
C ILE A 524 -32.45 -13.91 7.43
N TYR A 525 -33.38 -14.72 7.93
CA TYR A 525 -33.61 -16.08 7.43
C TYR A 525 -35.09 -16.31 7.13
N ALA A 526 -35.35 -17.03 6.05
CA ALA A 526 -36.67 -17.59 5.80
C ALA A 526 -36.95 -18.74 6.80
N VAL A 527 -38.20 -18.92 7.21
CA VAL A 527 -38.63 -19.96 8.14
C VAL A 527 -39.57 -20.90 7.40
N LYS A 528 -39.15 -22.16 7.24
CA LYS A 528 -40.00 -23.18 6.61
C LYS A 528 -41.24 -23.39 7.48
N SER A 529 -42.41 -23.51 6.88
CA SER A 529 -43.69 -23.71 7.60
C SER A 529 -43.68 -24.93 8.55
N THR A 530 -42.88 -25.96 8.22
CA THR A 530 -42.70 -27.16 9.05
C THR A 530 -41.56 -27.06 10.07
N ALA A 531 -40.85 -25.94 10.16
CA ALA A 531 -39.67 -25.81 11.01
C ALA A 531 -40.03 -25.81 12.50
N GLY A 532 -41.24 -25.36 12.86
CA GLY A 532 -41.65 -25.10 14.24
C GLY A 532 -41.65 -23.59 14.53
N LYS A 533 -42.12 -23.21 15.73
CA LYS A 533 -42.35 -21.80 16.08
C LYS A 533 -41.12 -21.13 16.68
N LEU A 534 -40.78 -19.97 16.13
CA LEU A 534 -39.86 -18.98 16.72
C LEU A 534 -40.68 -17.84 17.30
N THR A 535 -40.15 -17.17 18.31
CA THR A 535 -40.73 -15.93 18.84
C THR A 535 -39.63 -14.89 18.94
N ALA A 536 -39.95 -13.64 18.60
CA ALA A 536 -39.05 -12.51 18.79
C ALA A 536 -38.43 -12.48 20.21
N TYR A 537 -37.20 -11.95 20.26
CA TYR A 537 -36.39 -11.69 21.44
C TYR A 537 -35.84 -12.92 22.17
N ALA A 538 -36.12 -14.15 21.71
CA ALA A 538 -35.65 -15.39 22.30
C ALA A 538 -34.50 -16.02 21.52
N LYS A 539 -33.69 -16.83 22.22
CA LYS A 539 -32.58 -17.60 21.66
C LYS A 539 -33.01 -19.04 21.39
N TYR A 540 -32.69 -19.55 20.21
CA TYR A 540 -33.06 -20.89 19.75
C TYR A 540 -31.87 -21.64 19.18
N GLY A 541 -31.90 -22.96 19.33
CA GLY A 541 -31.14 -23.87 18.48
C GLY A 541 -31.97 -24.21 17.25
N VAL A 542 -31.45 -23.95 16.06
CA VAL A 542 -32.12 -24.15 14.78
C VAL A 542 -31.21 -24.89 13.79
N TYR A 543 -31.79 -25.53 12.78
CA TYR A 543 -31.07 -26.00 11.61
C TYR A 543 -31.32 -25.07 10.44
N ILE A 544 -30.24 -24.64 9.77
CA ILE A 544 -30.28 -23.71 8.64
C ILE A 544 -29.73 -24.41 7.40
N LYS A 545 -30.44 -24.32 6.28
CA LYS A 545 -30.03 -24.81 4.96
C LYS A 545 -30.42 -23.78 3.91
N ASN A 546 -29.46 -23.28 3.13
CA ASN A 546 -29.66 -22.28 2.07
C ASN A 546 -30.47 -21.06 2.57
N ASP A 547 -29.99 -20.42 3.63
CA ASP A 547 -30.63 -19.26 4.30
C ASP A 547 -32.08 -19.47 4.76
N THR A 548 -32.49 -20.74 4.89
CA THR A 548 -33.79 -21.13 5.42
C THR A 548 -33.62 -21.91 6.71
N ILE A 549 -34.26 -21.45 7.79
CA ILE A 549 -34.47 -22.23 9.00
C ILE A 549 -35.44 -23.36 8.66
N THR A 550 -34.93 -24.57 8.60
CA THR A 550 -35.71 -25.76 8.20
C THR A 550 -36.29 -26.50 9.40
N LYS A 551 -35.71 -26.32 10.59
CA LYS A 551 -36.13 -26.94 11.85
C LYS A 551 -35.69 -26.14 13.07
N VAL A 552 -36.62 -25.87 13.97
CA VAL A 552 -36.39 -25.33 15.31
C VAL A 552 -36.25 -26.51 16.26
N VAL A 553 -35.10 -26.61 16.93
CA VAL A 553 -34.79 -27.73 17.81
C VAL A 553 -35.35 -27.47 19.21
N LYS A 554 -35.00 -26.33 19.81
CA LYS A 554 -35.45 -25.93 21.14
C LYS A 554 -35.19 -24.45 21.41
N LYS A 555 -35.99 -23.86 22.31
CA LYS A 555 -35.70 -22.58 22.95
C LYS A 555 -34.60 -22.78 23.99
N LEU A 556 -33.59 -21.93 24.00
CA LEU A 556 -32.37 -22.07 24.82
C LEU A 556 -32.33 -21.13 26.03
N ASN A 557 -33.32 -20.25 26.18
CA ASN A 557 -33.24 -19.13 27.11
C ASN A 557 -34.60 -18.72 27.69
N LYS A 558 -34.58 -17.83 28.68
CA LYS A 558 -35.74 -17.11 29.22
C LYS A 558 -35.60 -15.62 28.88
N VAL A 559 -36.73 -14.95 28.64
CA VAL A 559 -36.75 -13.51 28.28
C VAL A 559 -37.57 -12.76 29.33
N ASP A 560 -36.99 -11.74 29.95
CA ASP A 560 -37.67 -10.74 30.79
C ASP A 560 -37.84 -9.44 30.00
N THR A 561 -38.90 -8.70 30.22
CA THR A 561 -39.21 -7.47 29.46
C THR A 561 -39.44 -6.31 30.43
N ALA A 562 -38.83 -5.15 30.13
CA ALA A 562 -39.06 -3.93 30.87
C ALA A 562 -39.16 -2.72 29.93
N GLU A 563 -39.69 -1.61 30.44
CA GLU A 563 -39.75 -0.31 29.77
C GLU A 563 -38.88 0.70 30.53
N ILE A 564 -38.07 1.50 29.84
CA ILE A 564 -37.28 2.56 30.47
C ILE A 564 -38.22 3.73 30.81
N LYS A 565 -38.48 3.97 32.11
CA LYS A 565 -39.26 5.12 32.56
C LYS A 565 -38.47 6.42 32.55
N GLU A 566 -37.22 6.35 32.97
CA GLU A 566 -36.34 7.50 33.10
C GLU A 566 -34.89 7.07 32.92
N VAL A 567 -34.10 7.92 32.26
CA VAL A 567 -32.63 7.82 32.21
C VAL A 567 -32.06 8.73 33.29
N ILE A 568 -31.51 8.14 34.34
CA ILE A 568 -31.02 8.86 35.53
C ILE A 568 -29.62 9.42 35.26
N SER A 569 -28.72 8.60 34.73
CA SER A 569 -27.34 8.99 34.38
C SER A 569 -26.65 7.89 33.56
N ASP A 570 -25.98 8.21 32.46
CA ASP A 570 -25.25 7.27 31.59
C ASP A 570 -25.99 5.96 31.29
N THR A 571 -25.74 4.88 32.03
CA THR A 571 -26.41 3.56 31.90
C THR A 571 -27.30 3.21 33.10
N LYS A 572 -27.50 4.15 34.03
CA LYS A 572 -28.43 4.05 35.16
C LYS A 572 -29.81 4.49 34.71
N VAL A 573 -30.76 3.57 34.79
CA VAL A 573 -32.14 3.75 34.33
C VAL A 573 -33.14 3.33 35.39
N SER A 574 -34.34 3.90 35.30
CA SER A 574 -35.52 3.44 36.02
C SER A 574 -36.31 2.51 35.09
N LEU A 575 -36.41 1.23 35.43
CA LEU A 575 -37.08 0.21 34.63
C LEU A 575 -38.46 -0.11 35.21
N LYS A 576 -39.50 -0.02 34.37
CA LYS A 576 -40.85 -0.46 34.66
C LYS A 576 -41.04 -1.91 34.24
N ARG A 577 -41.43 -2.76 35.18
CA ARG A 577 -41.87 -4.15 34.93
C ARG A 577 -43.29 -4.30 35.46
N GLY A 578 -44.26 -4.40 34.55
CA GLY A 578 -45.68 -4.35 34.91
C GLY A 578 -46.01 -3.08 35.70
N ASN A 579 -46.41 -3.24 36.97
CA ASN A 579 -46.74 -2.12 37.87
C ASN A 579 -45.56 -1.66 38.76
N SER A 580 -44.42 -2.36 38.72
CA SER A 580 -43.24 -2.04 39.54
C SER A 580 -42.23 -1.19 38.78
N THR A 581 -41.55 -0.27 39.47
CA THR A 581 -40.49 0.57 38.90
C THR A 581 -39.25 0.48 39.78
N THR A 582 -38.10 0.13 39.22
CA THR A 582 -36.84 -0.03 39.95
C THR A 582 -35.68 0.69 39.25
N ALA A 583 -34.85 1.40 40.02
CA ALA A 583 -33.68 2.11 39.50
C ALA A 583 -32.41 1.26 39.63
N GLY A 584 -31.59 1.21 38.58
CA GLY A 584 -30.33 0.46 38.58
C GLY A 584 -29.48 0.69 37.35
N TYR A 585 -28.24 0.18 37.36
CA TYR A 585 -27.37 0.18 36.18
C TYR A 585 -27.70 -1.00 35.26
N LEU A 586 -27.68 -0.77 33.95
CA LEU A 586 -27.74 -1.85 32.98
C LEU A 586 -26.48 -2.76 33.11
N PRO A 587 -26.61 -4.09 33.03
CA PRO A 587 -25.48 -5.01 33.23
C PRO A 587 -24.37 -4.86 32.17
N GLN A 588 -23.10 -4.97 32.54
CA GLN A 588 -21.96 -4.78 31.61
C GLN A 588 -21.56 -6.00 30.78
N LYS A 589 -21.72 -7.21 31.33
CA LYS A 589 -21.30 -8.47 30.68
C LYS A 589 -22.07 -8.93 29.43
N PRO A 590 -23.39 -8.71 29.28
CA PRO A 590 -24.16 -9.25 28.15
C PRO A 590 -23.84 -8.52 26.85
N VAL A 591 -24.18 -9.13 25.72
CA VAL A 591 -24.16 -8.46 24.41
C VAL A 591 -25.42 -7.59 24.26
N TYR A 592 -25.27 -6.35 23.82
CA TYR A 592 -26.41 -5.45 23.55
C TYR A 592 -26.73 -5.36 22.06
N TYR A 593 -28.02 -5.31 21.76
CA TYR A 593 -28.56 -4.98 20.45
C TYR A 593 -29.50 -3.77 20.59
N TYR A 594 -29.40 -2.80 19.69
CA TYR A 594 -30.30 -1.66 19.59
C TYR A 594 -30.95 -1.67 18.21
N ASN A 595 -32.29 -1.74 18.16
CA ASN A 595 -33.08 -1.77 16.93
C ASN A 595 -32.53 -2.79 15.88
N GLY A 596 -32.18 -3.99 16.33
CA GLY A 596 -31.65 -5.08 15.50
C GLY A 596 -30.13 -5.05 15.26
N THR A 597 -29.42 -4.01 15.69
CA THR A 597 -27.97 -3.87 15.46
C THR A 597 -27.18 -4.08 16.74
N LYS A 598 -26.07 -4.82 16.70
CA LYS A 598 -25.18 -5.02 17.85
C LYS A 598 -24.51 -3.71 18.26
N VAL A 599 -24.46 -3.41 19.56
CA VAL A 599 -23.85 -2.18 20.11
C VAL A 599 -23.00 -2.47 21.34
N ASP A 600 -21.96 -1.66 21.53
CA ASP A 600 -21.09 -1.73 22.71
C ASP A 600 -21.75 -1.09 23.94
N TYR A 601 -21.41 -1.62 25.12
CA TYR A 601 -21.95 -1.12 26.40
C TYR A 601 -21.73 0.40 26.59
N ASN A 602 -20.56 0.91 26.20
CA ASN A 602 -20.22 2.34 26.36
C ASN A 602 -21.06 3.26 25.45
N SER A 603 -21.60 2.73 24.35
CA SER A 603 -22.46 3.47 23.42
C SER A 603 -23.88 3.64 23.97
N LEU A 604 -24.28 2.83 24.96
CA LEU A 604 -25.64 2.86 25.52
C LEU A 604 -26.02 4.24 26.07
N LYS A 605 -25.08 5.01 26.64
CA LYS A 605 -25.34 6.35 27.19
C LYS A 605 -25.94 7.34 26.15
N ASN A 606 -25.69 7.10 24.87
CA ASN A 606 -26.20 7.92 23.76
C ASN A 606 -27.45 7.32 23.10
N ILE A 607 -27.79 6.07 23.45
CA ILE A 607 -28.85 5.28 22.81
C ILE A 607 -30.08 5.22 23.72
N ILE A 608 -29.88 5.09 25.03
CA ILE A 608 -30.97 4.85 25.96
C ILE A 608 -31.82 6.10 26.16
N LYS A 609 -33.14 5.93 26.07
CA LYS A 609 -34.14 6.99 26.16
C LYS A 609 -35.33 6.46 26.95
N ALA A 610 -36.13 7.37 27.51
CA ALA A 610 -37.40 6.99 28.11
C ALA A 610 -38.33 6.34 27.07
N GLU A 611 -39.28 5.54 27.54
CA GLU A 611 -40.29 4.80 26.77
C GLU A 611 -39.75 3.63 25.93
N GLN A 612 -38.43 3.47 25.75
CA GLN A 612 -37.84 2.31 25.09
C GLN A 612 -38.15 1.00 25.82
N LYS A 613 -38.38 -0.06 25.05
CA LYS A 613 -38.48 -1.43 25.59
C LYS A 613 -37.10 -2.06 25.63
N ILE A 614 -36.87 -2.85 26.68
CA ILE A 614 -35.66 -3.65 26.84
C ILE A 614 -36.02 -5.10 27.14
N TYR A 615 -35.43 -6.02 26.38
CA TYR A 615 -35.61 -7.46 26.49
C TYR A 615 -34.33 -8.10 27.02
N PHE A 616 -34.45 -8.73 28.18
CA PHE A 616 -33.36 -9.35 28.90
C PHE A 616 -33.35 -10.87 28.63
N GLY A 617 -32.36 -11.35 27.86
CA GLY A 617 -32.14 -12.76 27.59
C GLY A 617 -31.26 -13.44 28.65
N TYR A 618 -31.85 -14.35 29.43
CA TYR A 618 -31.18 -15.17 30.44
C TYR A 618 -31.01 -16.60 29.96
N ASN A 619 -29.97 -17.29 30.43
CA ASN A 619 -29.84 -18.73 30.24
C ASN A 619 -31.09 -19.50 30.74
N ILE A 620 -31.24 -20.76 30.36
CA ILE A 620 -32.45 -21.53 30.68
C ILE A 620 -32.73 -21.65 32.20
N SER A 621 -31.68 -21.66 33.02
CA SER A 621 -31.77 -21.66 34.49
C SER A 621 -32.26 -20.33 35.06
N GLY A 622 -32.14 -19.22 34.32
CA GLY A 622 -32.50 -17.87 34.75
C GLY A 622 -31.43 -17.15 35.58
N ASN A 623 -30.24 -17.73 35.72
CA ASN A 623 -29.22 -17.27 36.66
C ASN A 623 -28.07 -16.51 35.98
N SER A 624 -27.96 -16.57 34.64
CA SER A 624 -26.92 -15.89 33.88
C SER A 624 -27.54 -15.03 32.79
N TYR A 625 -27.10 -13.77 32.73
CA TYR A 625 -27.55 -12.79 31.74
C TYR A 625 -26.67 -12.85 30.49
N GLU A 626 -27.26 -13.16 29.34
CA GLU A 626 -26.52 -13.46 28.10
C GLU A 626 -26.55 -12.28 27.10
N TYR A 627 -27.72 -11.65 26.93
CA TYR A 627 -27.90 -10.55 25.99
C TYR A 627 -29.05 -9.61 26.38
N ALA A 628 -29.03 -8.40 25.81
CA ALA A 628 -30.06 -7.39 25.93
C ALA A 628 -30.47 -6.85 24.56
N ILE A 629 -31.76 -6.64 24.31
CA ILE A 629 -32.27 -5.98 23.10
C ILE A 629 -33.02 -4.72 23.52
N ILE A 630 -32.64 -3.56 23.00
CA ILE A 630 -33.28 -2.26 23.24
C ILE A 630 -34.00 -1.87 21.95
N GLN A 631 -35.26 -1.48 22.05
CA GLN A 631 -36.09 -1.11 20.90
C GLN A 631 -36.84 0.18 21.15
N ASP A 632 -36.83 1.08 20.16
CA ASP A 632 -37.68 2.28 20.21
C ASP A 632 -39.16 1.90 19.98
N PRO A 633 -40.11 2.58 20.64
CA PRO A 633 -41.54 2.20 20.64
C PRO A 633 -42.17 2.01 19.26
N TYR A 634 -41.68 2.73 18.24
CA TYR A 634 -42.21 2.71 16.88
C TYR A 634 -41.12 2.61 15.81
N TYR A 635 -39.97 2.00 16.13
CA TYR A 635 -38.84 1.92 15.20
C TYR A 635 -39.21 1.26 13.87
N ASP A 636 -39.99 0.18 13.94
CA ASP A 636 -40.32 -0.59 12.76
C ASP A 636 -41.32 0.14 11.85
N SER A 637 -42.30 0.83 12.42
CA SER A 637 -43.34 1.54 11.66
C SER A 637 -42.92 2.91 11.13
N TYR A 638 -42.07 3.65 11.86
CA TYR A 638 -41.71 5.04 11.49
C TYR A 638 -40.19 5.26 11.34
N GLY A 639 -39.34 4.28 11.64
CA GLY A 639 -37.89 4.43 11.46
C GLY A 639 -37.17 4.94 12.72
N LYS A 640 -36.09 5.70 12.54
CA LYS A 640 -35.19 6.08 13.64
C LYS A 640 -35.77 7.23 14.46
N TYR A 641 -35.83 7.06 15.78
CA TYR A 641 -36.21 8.16 16.68
C TYR A 641 -35.04 9.12 16.95
N VAL A 642 -35.23 10.39 16.63
CA VAL A 642 -34.29 11.50 16.91
C VAL A 642 -34.97 12.55 17.77
N GLU A 643 -34.19 13.17 18.66
CA GLU A 643 -34.61 14.40 19.32
C GLU A 643 -33.79 15.54 18.72
N THR A 644 -34.45 16.57 18.19
CA THR A 644 -33.77 17.65 17.46
C THR A 644 -34.45 18.99 17.70
N VAL A 645 -33.67 20.08 17.66
CA VAL A 645 -34.19 21.46 17.73
C VAL A 645 -34.45 21.97 16.33
N ILE A 646 -35.59 22.63 16.13
CA ILE A 646 -35.94 23.29 14.86
C ILE A 646 -35.22 24.64 14.79
N LEU A 647 -34.22 24.74 13.91
CA LEU A 647 -33.34 25.88 13.78
C LEU A 647 -33.74 26.83 12.64
N GLY A 648 -34.62 26.40 11.74
CA GLY A 648 -35.09 27.22 10.62
C GLY A 648 -36.12 26.52 9.74
N THR A 649 -36.83 27.33 8.96
CA THR A 649 -37.83 26.95 7.95
C THR A 649 -37.51 27.67 6.64
N TYR A 650 -38.18 27.32 5.54
CA TYR A 650 -38.03 28.02 4.25
C TYR A 650 -38.20 29.55 4.35
N SER A 651 -39.02 30.04 5.29
CA SER A 651 -39.27 31.46 5.50
C SER A 651 -38.19 32.18 6.32
N THR A 652 -37.34 31.46 7.04
CA THR A 652 -36.34 32.02 7.95
C THR A 652 -34.90 31.66 7.59
N THR A 653 -34.71 30.68 6.70
CA THR A 653 -33.40 30.20 6.25
C THR A 653 -33.34 30.15 4.74
N LYS A 654 -32.36 30.82 4.14
CA LYS A 654 -32.13 30.78 2.68
C LYS A 654 -31.65 29.40 2.24
N GLY A 655 -32.17 28.93 1.11
CA GLY A 655 -31.75 27.68 0.46
C GLY A 655 -32.47 26.41 0.92
N LEU A 656 -33.54 26.55 1.71
CA LEU A 656 -34.46 25.45 2.03
C LEU A 656 -35.67 25.45 1.11
N ASP A 657 -36.13 24.27 0.71
CA ASP A 657 -37.41 24.08 0.04
C ASP A 657 -38.59 24.22 1.03
N VAL A 658 -39.81 24.43 0.50
CA VAL A 658 -41.01 24.70 1.32
C VAL A 658 -41.32 23.58 2.32
N ASN A 659 -40.96 22.35 1.97
CA ASN A 659 -41.12 21.16 2.80
C ASN A 659 -39.86 20.82 3.61
N GLU A 660 -38.86 21.69 3.70
CA GLU A 660 -37.64 21.44 4.46
C GLU A 660 -37.56 22.26 5.74
N VAL A 661 -36.99 21.64 6.78
CA VAL A 661 -36.69 22.28 8.05
C VAL A 661 -35.22 22.06 8.41
N LEU A 662 -34.55 23.12 8.82
CA LEU A 662 -33.19 23.05 9.32
C LEU A 662 -33.23 22.65 10.79
N THR A 663 -32.45 21.65 11.17
CA THR A 663 -32.38 21.15 12.55
C THR A 663 -30.93 20.95 13.00
N GLU A 664 -30.71 20.64 14.28
CA GLU A 664 -29.35 20.34 14.78
C GLU A 664 -28.73 19.07 14.18
N GLN A 665 -29.55 18.23 13.54
CA GLN A 665 -29.13 17.01 12.85
C GLN A 665 -28.93 17.22 11.33
N GLY A 666 -29.10 18.45 10.84
CA GLY A 666 -29.12 18.78 9.43
C GLY A 666 -30.53 19.11 8.92
N ILE A 667 -30.68 19.12 7.59
CA ILE A 667 -31.94 19.38 6.91
C ILE A 667 -32.78 18.11 6.94
N LEU A 668 -34.03 18.23 7.41
CA LEU A 668 -35.03 17.18 7.38
C LEU A 668 -36.20 17.63 6.51
N THR A 669 -36.83 16.69 5.82
CA THR A 669 -37.97 16.96 4.97
C THR A 669 -39.26 16.56 5.68
N LEU A 670 -40.25 17.45 5.63
CA LEU A 670 -41.58 17.29 6.21
C LEU A 670 -42.40 16.29 5.38
N PRO A 671 -43.25 15.48 6.01
CA PRO A 671 -44.10 14.52 5.30
C PRO A 671 -45.13 15.24 4.43
N GLU A 672 -45.28 14.82 3.17
CA GLU A 672 -46.18 15.42 2.17
C GLU A 672 -47.66 15.51 2.62
N ASN A 673 -48.07 14.64 3.57
CA ASN A 673 -49.47 14.46 3.96
C ASN A 673 -49.81 14.93 5.38
N GLN A 674 -48.91 15.64 6.06
CA GLN A 674 -49.23 16.25 7.35
C GLN A 674 -49.08 17.76 7.27
N ASN A 675 -50.15 18.50 7.59
CA ASN A 675 -50.11 19.95 7.87
C ASN A 675 -49.35 20.19 9.19
N THR A 676 -48.07 19.83 9.24
CA THR A 676 -47.26 19.90 10.45
C THR A 676 -46.43 21.16 10.42
N ASN A 677 -46.89 22.18 11.15
CA ASN A 677 -46.12 23.39 11.36
C ASN A 677 -45.23 23.21 12.61
N LEU A 678 -43.93 23.00 12.39
CA LEU A 678 -42.96 22.85 13.46
C LEU A 678 -42.52 24.22 13.97
N GLU A 679 -42.63 24.43 15.28
CA GLU A 679 -42.32 25.72 15.89
C GLU A 679 -40.80 25.98 15.93
N LEU A 680 -40.39 27.14 15.41
CA LEU A 680 -38.99 27.59 15.45
C LEU A 680 -38.48 27.64 16.89
N GLY A 681 -37.27 27.12 17.10
CA GLY A 681 -36.61 27.03 18.39
C GLY A 681 -37.18 25.96 19.33
N ALA A 682 -38.23 25.22 18.97
CA ALA A 682 -38.71 24.11 19.78
C ALA A 682 -37.91 22.83 19.53
N LYS A 683 -37.80 21.99 20.55
CA LYS A 683 -37.22 20.66 20.49
C LYS A 683 -38.35 19.64 20.27
N TYR A 684 -38.18 18.77 19.28
CA TYR A 684 -39.15 17.72 18.96
C TYR A 684 -38.52 16.34 19.03
N GLY A 685 -39.33 15.35 19.39
CA GLY A 685 -39.07 13.94 19.12
C GLY A 685 -39.67 13.60 17.76
N LEU A 686 -38.83 13.17 16.82
CA LEU A 686 -39.21 12.87 15.45
C LEU A 686 -38.79 11.44 15.12
N TYR A 687 -39.58 10.77 14.28
CA TYR A 687 -39.15 9.58 13.59
C TYR A 687 -38.74 9.95 12.17
N ILE A 688 -37.58 9.46 11.74
CA ILE A 688 -37.04 9.68 10.40
C ILE A 688 -36.71 8.36 9.72
N ASP A 689 -36.87 8.30 8.41
CA ASP A 689 -36.39 7.17 7.61
C ASP A 689 -34.90 7.30 7.25
N GLN A 690 -34.44 6.48 6.30
CA GLN A 690 -33.04 6.46 5.85
C GLN A 690 -32.69 7.67 4.97
N ASP A 691 -33.69 8.36 4.41
CA ASP A 691 -33.55 9.49 3.50
C ASP A 691 -33.78 10.84 4.22
N ASN A 692 -33.75 10.83 5.56
CA ASN A 692 -34.02 11.99 6.43
C ASN A 692 -35.43 12.60 6.26
N GLN A 693 -36.40 11.80 5.79
CA GLN A 693 -37.80 12.19 5.76
C GLN A 693 -38.40 12.00 7.15
N ILE A 694 -39.10 13.01 7.66
CA ILE A 694 -39.88 12.89 8.88
C ILE A 694 -41.12 12.05 8.58
N THR A 695 -41.15 10.83 9.09
CA THR A 695 -42.27 9.89 8.93
C THR A 695 -43.34 10.09 10.00
N LEU A 696 -42.94 10.58 11.18
CA LEU A 696 -43.85 10.91 12.27
C LEU A 696 -43.27 12.01 13.18
N VAL A 697 -44.07 13.05 13.43
CA VAL A 697 -43.81 13.99 14.53
C VAL A 697 -44.40 13.41 15.81
N TYR A 698 -43.54 12.86 16.67
CA TYR A 698 -44.00 12.12 17.85
C TYR A 698 -44.56 13.05 18.92
N LYS A 699 -43.75 14.01 19.38
CA LYS A 699 -44.17 15.04 20.35
C LYS A 699 -43.23 16.24 20.39
N LYS A 700 -43.77 17.40 20.76
CA LYS A 700 -42.98 18.56 21.18
C LYS A 700 -42.40 18.27 22.57
N LEU A 701 -41.09 18.39 22.72
CA LEU A 701 -40.35 18.00 23.93
C LEU A 701 -40.11 19.17 24.88
N ASN A 702 -40.29 20.42 24.48
CA ASN A 702 -40.14 21.57 25.37
C ASN A 702 -41.10 22.70 25.03
N SER A 703 -41.11 23.74 25.88
CA SER A 703 -41.72 25.04 25.58
C SER A 703 -40.64 26.02 25.13
N THR A 704 -41.03 27.05 24.37
CA THR A 704 -40.12 28.10 23.91
C THR A 704 -40.55 29.47 24.45
N GLU A 705 -39.61 30.40 24.48
CA GLU A 705 -39.84 31.81 24.78
C GLU A 705 -39.17 32.67 23.70
N GLY A 706 -39.99 33.33 22.87
CA GLY A 706 -39.54 34.24 21.83
C GLY A 706 -39.49 35.70 22.28
N VAL A 707 -38.41 36.41 21.98
CA VAL A 707 -38.26 37.85 22.22
C VAL A 707 -37.58 38.55 21.04
N THR A 708 -37.88 39.83 20.85
CA THR A 708 -37.30 40.65 19.78
C THR A 708 -36.32 41.67 20.34
N VAL A 709 -35.11 41.76 19.79
CA VAL A 709 -34.08 42.70 20.25
C VAL A 709 -34.42 44.12 19.83
N LEU A 710 -34.42 45.06 20.79
CA LEU A 710 -34.59 46.49 20.54
C LEU A 710 -33.25 47.23 20.57
N SER A 711 -32.35 46.86 21.49
CA SER A 711 -30.99 47.37 21.59
C SER A 711 -30.13 46.42 22.44
N ALA A 712 -28.82 46.39 22.23
CA ALA A 712 -27.89 45.57 23.01
C ALA A 712 -26.62 46.33 23.38
N ILE A 713 -26.16 46.18 24.62
CA ILE A 713 -24.85 46.65 25.10
C ILE A 713 -24.16 45.48 25.80
N SER A 714 -23.12 44.92 25.18
CA SER A 714 -22.48 43.69 25.66
C SER A 714 -23.53 42.58 25.86
N ASN A 715 -23.59 41.93 27.02
CA ASN A 715 -24.58 40.89 27.34
C ASN A 715 -25.93 41.42 27.89
N LYS A 716 -26.10 42.75 27.96
CA LYS A 716 -27.30 43.41 28.47
C LYS A 716 -28.15 43.86 27.29
N VAL A 717 -29.32 43.24 27.12
CA VAL A 717 -30.17 43.40 25.94
C VAL A 717 -31.54 43.91 26.35
N MET A 718 -32.00 44.98 25.71
CA MET A 718 -33.39 45.43 25.80
C MET A 718 -34.18 44.69 24.73
N VAL A 719 -35.22 43.97 25.13
CA VAL A 719 -36.06 43.17 24.24
C VAL A 719 -37.52 43.57 24.35
N ASP A 720 -38.27 43.42 23.25
CA ASP A 720 -39.71 43.33 23.28
C ASP A 720 -40.13 41.87 23.56
N LYS A 721 -40.82 41.68 24.67
CA LYS A 721 -41.39 40.40 25.09
C LYS A 721 -42.91 40.51 25.08
N GLY A 722 -43.51 40.17 23.93
CA GLY A 722 -44.95 40.16 23.76
C GLY A 722 -45.60 41.55 23.92
N GLY A 723 -44.94 42.60 23.44
CA GLY A 723 -45.40 43.99 23.55
C GLY A 723 -44.84 44.76 24.74
N ASN A 724 -44.09 44.12 25.64
CA ASN A 724 -43.48 44.76 26.81
C ASN A 724 -41.97 44.89 26.62
N GLN A 725 -41.43 46.08 26.83
CA GLN A 725 -39.99 46.31 26.84
C GLN A 725 -39.38 45.85 28.16
N VAL A 726 -38.46 44.89 28.09
CA VAL A 726 -37.82 44.27 29.26
C VAL A 726 -36.31 44.26 29.06
N GLU A 727 -35.57 44.56 30.11
CA GLU A 727 -34.12 44.40 30.16
C GLU A 727 -33.78 42.94 30.53
N MET A 728 -32.94 42.30 29.71
CA MET A 728 -32.50 40.92 29.88
C MET A 728 -30.97 40.83 29.90
N ILE A 729 -30.43 40.06 30.85
CA ILE A 729 -29.02 39.63 30.80
C ILE A 729 -28.99 38.27 30.11
N LEU A 730 -28.27 38.17 28.99
CA LEU A 730 -28.19 36.91 28.26
C LEU A 730 -27.45 35.83 29.07
N PRO A 731 -28.01 34.61 29.18
CA PRO A 731 -27.39 33.52 29.92
C PRO A 731 -26.13 32.99 29.20
N GLN A 732 -25.04 32.79 29.94
CA GLN A 732 -23.77 32.31 29.36
C GLN A 732 -23.64 30.78 29.32
N ASN A 733 -24.31 30.07 30.25
CA ASN A 733 -24.21 28.61 30.41
C ASN A 733 -25.29 27.86 29.62
N ILE A 734 -25.60 28.32 28.42
CA ILE A 734 -26.56 27.68 27.51
C ILE A 734 -25.94 27.54 26.13
N THR A 735 -26.54 26.70 25.29
CA THR A 735 -26.13 26.60 23.89
C THR A 735 -26.73 27.73 23.05
N TYR A 736 -25.95 28.36 22.17
CA TYR A 736 -26.46 29.29 21.17
C TYR A 736 -26.38 28.68 19.77
N TYR A 737 -27.43 28.87 18.98
CA TYR A 737 -27.51 28.47 17.58
C TYR A 737 -27.74 29.68 16.69
N TYR A 738 -27.02 29.76 15.58
CA TYR A 738 -27.19 30.78 14.55
C TYR A 738 -26.92 30.16 13.18
N ASN A 739 -27.87 30.35 12.25
CA ASN A 739 -27.83 29.81 10.90
C ASN A 739 -27.45 28.31 10.83
N GLY A 740 -28.13 27.48 11.63
CA GLY A 740 -27.92 26.02 11.71
C GLY A 740 -26.72 25.57 12.52
N SER A 741 -25.84 26.49 12.93
CA SER A 741 -24.58 26.14 13.60
C SER A 741 -24.60 26.50 15.07
N LYS A 742 -23.92 25.67 15.88
CA LYS A 742 -23.62 25.98 17.28
C LYS A 742 -22.56 27.08 17.33
N ILE A 743 -22.80 28.14 18.09
CA ILE A 743 -21.88 29.28 18.22
C ILE A 743 -21.55 29.55 19.68
N ASP A 744 -20.39 30.17 19.92
CA ASP A 744 -20.01 30.62 21.26
C ASP A 744 -20.77 31.90 21.68
N PHE A 745 -20.71 32.20 22.98
CA PHE A 745 -21.42 33.35 23.56
C PHE A 745 -20.98 34.71 23.00
N SER A 746 -19.68 34.91 22.74
CA SER A 746 -19.17 36.17 22.20
C SER A 746 -19.67 36.39 20.77
N THR A 747 -19.69 35.32 19.98
CA THR A 747 -20.26 35.32 18.63
C THR A 747 -21.76 35.60 18.70
N ALA A 748 -22.50 34.97 19.62
CA ALA A 748 -23.93 35.22 19.80
C ALA A 748 -24.25 36.70 20.07
N VAL A 749 -23.50 37.34 20.97
CA VAL A 749 -23.64 38.77 21.26
C VAL A 749 -23.34 39.63 20.02
N SER A 750 -22.32 39.27 19.22
CA SER A 750 -21.96 40.00 18.00
C SER A 750 -22.99 39.92 16.86
N LYS A 751 -23.94 38.98 16.93
CA LYS A 751 -25.02 38.83 15.95
C LYS A 751 -26.28 39.62 16.29
N LEU A 752 -26.32 40.26 17.44
CA LEU A 752 -27.49 41.02 17.86
C LEU A 752 -27.57 42.37 17.17
N GLN A 753 -28.70 42.63 16.55
CA GLN A 753 -29.10 43.91 16.00
C GLN A 753 -30.57 44.17 16.30
N MET A 754 -31.04 45.39 16.02
CA MET A 754 -32.45 45.70 16.18
C MET A 754 -33.31 44.77 15.30
N SER A 755 -34.40 44.27 15.87
CA SER A 755 -35.30 43.25 15.30
C SER A 755 -34.73 41.84 15.17
N THR A 756 -33.52 41.55 15.69
CA THR A 756 -33.06 40.16 15.85
C THR A 756 -34.05 39.40 16.72
N SER A 757 -34.46 38.21 16.29
CA SER A 757 -35.37 37.36 17.09
C SER A 757 -34.57 36.32 17.86
N LEU A 758 -34.81 36.23 19.16
CA LEU A 758 -34.20 35.24 20.05
C LEU A 758 -35.28 34.27 20.52
N VAL A 759 -35.07 32.98 20.29
CA VAL A 759 -35.99 31.93 20.74
C VAL A 759 -35.29 31.02 21.74
N PHE A 760 -35.67 31.12 23.01
CA PHE A 760 -35.11 30.32 24.09
C PHE A 760 -35.88 29.03 24.30
N GLY A 761 -35.18 27.89 24.37
CA GLY A 761 -35.75 26.61 24.77
C GLY A 761 -35.72 26.44 26.29
N LEU A 762 -36.89 26.29 26.92
CA LEU A 762 -36.98 26.06 28.37
C LEU A 762 -36.55 24.64 28.74
N SER A 763 -35.81 24.50 29.84
CA SER A 763 -35.46 23.18 30.38
C SER A 763 -36.67 22.56 31.09
N ASN A 764 -36.95 21.29 30.78
CA ASN A 764 -37.91 20.50 31.53
C ASN A 764 -37.32 19.85 32.79
N LYS A 765 -35.99 19.89 32.95
CA LYS A 765 -35.26 19.22 34.05
C LYS A 765 -34.80 20.18 35.14
N LYS A 766 -34.54 21.44 34.79
CA LYS A 766 -34.03 22.48 35.71
C LYS A 766 -34.75 23.80 35.45
N ARG A 767 -34.75 24.73 36.41
CA ARG A 767 -35.23 26.11 36.15
C ARG A 767 -34.24 26.83 35.23
N GLY A 768 -34.71 27.38 34.11
CA GLY A 768 -33.91 28.18 33.17
C GLY A 768 -33.99 27.71 31.72
N TYR A 769 -33.12 28.26 30.87
CA TYR A 769 -33.02 27.94 29.45
C TYR A 769 -31.93 26.88 29.19
N GLU A 770 -32.12 26.01 28.20
CA GLU A 770 -31.09 25.05 27.75
C GLU A 770 -30.30 25.59 26.55
N TYR A 771 -30.99 26.32 25.68
CA TYR A 771 -30.42 26.90 24.47
C TYR A 771 -31.20 28.13 23.99
N CYS A 772 -30.61 28.86 23.04
CA CYS A 772 -31.21 29.99 22.34
C CYS A 772 -30.91 29.87 20.83
N VAL A 773 -31.93 30.06 19.99
CA VAL A 773 -31.79 30.15 18.53
C VAL A 773 -31.92 31.61 18.12
N ILE A 774 -30.93 32.11 17.39
CA ILE A 774 -30.84 33.49 16.92
C ILE A 774 -31.23 33.55 15.44
N PHE A 775 -32.21 34.39 15.13
CA PHE A 775 -32.64 34.66 13.76
C PHE A 775 -32.33 36.11 13.38
N ASP A 776 -31.73 36.30 12.20
CA ASP A 776 -31.53 37.62 11.63
C ASP A 776 -32.87 38.32 11.37
N PRO A 777 -32.90 39.66 11.43
CA PRO A 777 -34.06 40.41 10.99
C PRO A 777 -34.44 40.09 9.53
N VAL A 778 -35.73 40.11 9.24
CA VAL A 778 -36.26 39.86 7.90
C VAL A 778 -36.35 41.18 7.15
N TYR A 779 -35.55 41.32 6.09
CA TYR A 779 -35.55 42.50 5.23
C TYR A 779 -36.56 42.35 4.08
N SER A 780 -37.31 43.41 3.79
CA SER A 780 -38.12 43.49 2.58
C SER A 780 -37.25 43.48 1.31
N LYS A 781 -37.89 43.44 0.12
CA LYS A 781 -37.20 43.85 -1.11
C LYS A 781 -36.70 45.31 -0.99
N PRO A 782 -35.62 45.71 -1.69
CA PRO A 782 -35.17 47.10 -1.71
C PRO A 782 -36.21 47.98 -2.40
N TYR A 783 -36.52 49.12 -1.80
CA TYR A 783 -37.34 50.18 -2.41
C TYR A 783 -36.50 51.44 -2.63
N ILE A 784 -36.58 52.05 -3.81
CA ILE A 784 -35.75 53.22 -4.15
C ILE A 784 -36.57 54.49 -3.95
N ALA A 785 -36.06 55.41 -3.13
CA ALA A 785 -36.71 56.69 -2.87
C ALA A 785 -36.68 57.63 -4.09
N GLY A 786 -37.84 58.20 -4.41
CA GLY A 786 -38.01 59.20 -5.44
C GLY A 786 -38.08 60.62 -4.87
N GLU A 787 -38.21 61.63 -5.74
CA GLU A 787 -38.26 63.03 -5.32
C GLU A 787 -39.48 63.38 -4.46
N GLN A 788 -40.59 62.66 -4.65
CA GLN A 788 -41.85 62.91 -3.95
C GLN A 788 -42.03 62.05 -2.68
N THR A 789 -41.07 61.17 -2.36
CA THR A 789 -41.19 60.22 -1.25
C THR A 789 -41.46 60.90 0.09
N TYR A 790 -40.86 62.07 0.33
CA TYR A 790 -41.08 62.83 1.56
C TYR A 790 -42.52 63.38 1.69
N LEU A 791 -43.22 63.62 0.57
CA LEU A 791 -44.60 64.14 0.55
C LEU A 791 -45.64 63.02 0.60
N THR A 792 -45.38 61.94 -0.12
CA THR A 792 -46.33 60.84 -0.27
C THR A 792 -46.25 59.84 0.87
N LEU A 793 -45.15 59.82 1.62
CA LEU A 793 -44.80 58.77 2.58
C LEU A 793 -44.86 57.37 1.93
N LYS A 794 -44.50 57.31 0.64
CA LYS A 794 -44.42 56.07 -0.13
C LYS A 794 -43.09 55.96 -0.86
N VAL A 795 -42.48 54.78 -0.77
CA VAL A 795 -41.27 54.40 -1.48
C VAL A 795 -41.62 53.29 -2.47
N GLY A 796 -41.98 53.66 -3.70
CA GLY A 796 -42.66 52.72 -4.61
C GLY A 796 -43.99 52.27 -4.00
N ASP A 797 -44.16 50.96 -3.84
CA ASP A 797 -45.37 50.37 -3.22
C ASP A 797 -45.27 50.24 -1.69
N LEU A 798 -44.12 50.54 -1.08
CA LEU A 798 -43.96 50.52 0.37
C LEU A 798 -44.60 51.77 0.99
N ASP A 799 -45.57 51.57 1.87
CA ASP A 799 -46.19 52.63 2.68
C ASP A 799 -45.44 52.76 4.01
N ILE A 800 -44.84 53.93 4.25
CA ILE A 800 -44.05 54.21 5.47
C ILE A 800 -44.81 55.12 6.46
N SER A 801 -46.07 55.48 6.17
CA SER A 801 -46.85 56.39 7.01
C SER A 801 -47.17 55.85 8.40
N GLY A 802 -47.22 54.52 8.55
CA GLY A 802 -47.47 53.82 9.83
C GLY A 802 -46.22 53.52 10.66
N SER A 803 -45.02 53.75 10.11
CA SER A 803 -43.76 53.37 10.75
C SER A 803 -43.37 54.36 11.86
N LYS A 804 -42.94 53.82 13.00
CA LYS A 804 -42.58 54.64 14.18
C LYS A 804 -41.09 54.89 14.35
N LYS A 805 -40.24 54.21 13.58
CA LYS A 805 -38.78 54.26 13.71
C LYS A 805 -38.12 54.20 12.34
N PHE A 806 -37.27 55.19 12.06
CA PHE A 806 -36.44 55.25 10.86
C PHE A 806 -34.98 55.22 11.29
N ILE A 807 -34.18 54.36 10.66
CA ILE A 807 -32.77 54.16 10.98
C ILE A 807 -31.92 54.53 9.77
N LYS A 808 -30.95 55.43 9.96
CA LYS A 808 -29.94 55.78 8.95
C LYS A 808 -28.58 55.86 9.62
N ASP A 809 -27.56 55.26 9.01
CA ASP A 809 -26.17 55.26 9.51
C ASP A 809 -26.02 54.79 10.97
N GLY A 810 -26.91 53.90 11.41
CA GLY A 810 -26.93 53.35 12.78
C GLY A 810 -27.63 54.24 13.81
N ASP A 811 -28.20 55.39 13.41
CA ASP A 811 -28.90 56.32 14.29
C ASP A 811 -30.40 56.39 13.97
N VAL A 812 -31.20 56.81 14.96
CA VAL A 812 -32.64 57.06 14.79
C VAL A 812 -32.85 58.44 14.16
N VAL A 813 -33.46 58.47 12.99
CA VAL A 813 -33.73 59.69 12.23
C VAL A 813 -35.23 59.89 11.99
N ASP A 814 -35.57 61.05 11.42
CA ASP A 814 -36.91 61.33 10.93
C ASP A 814 -37.08 60.90 9.46
N TYR A 815 -38.31 60.65 9.01
CA TYR A 815 -38.59 60.26 7.63
C TYR A 815 -38.12 61.31 6.60
N SER A 816 -38.01 62.58 7.00
CA SER A 816 -37.44 63.66 6.16
C SER A 816 -36.00 63.42 5.72
N TYR A 817 -35.27 62.49 6.33
CA TYR A 817 -33.93 62.09 5.93
C TYR A 817 -33.90 61.17 4.71
N ILE A 818 -35.06 60.69 4.25
CA ILE A 818 -35.18 59.91 3.02
C ILE A 818 -35.06 60.84 1.82
N GLN A 819 -33.94 60.71 1.11
CA GLN A 819 -33.64 61.49 -0.09
C GLN A 819 -33.75 60.65 -1.35
N LYS A 820 -33.87 61.31 -2.50
CA LYS A 820 -33.83 60.65 -3.82
C LYS A 820 -32.60 59.74 -3.91
N TYR A 821 -32.83 58.51 -4.40
CA TYR A 821 -31.85 57.43 -4.54
C TYR A 821 -31.41 56.74 -3.24
N ASN A 822 -31.95 57.08 -2.07
CA ASN A 822 -31.79 56.21 -0.90
C ASN A 822 -32.51 54.87 -1.14
N VAL A 823 -31.90 53.79 -0.67
CA VAL A 823 -32.50 52.45 -0.68
C VAL A 823 -33.15 52.22 0.67
N VAL A 824 -34.44 51.90 0.66
CA VAL A 824 -35.27 51.79 1.85
C VAL A 824 -35.75 50.34 2.01
N TYR A 825 -35.69 49.85 3.24
CA TYR A 825 -36.19 48.52 3.62
C TYR A 825 -37.15 48.64 4.79
N GLU A 826 -38.22 47.86 4.79
CA GLU A 826 -38.90 47.50 6.02
C GLU A 826 -38.19 46.28 6.62
N VAL A 827 -37.73 46.39 7.87
CA VAL A 827 -36.98 45.36 8.57
C VAL A 827 -37.79 44.86 9.76
N LYS A 828 -38.06 43.56 9.79
CA LYS A 828 -39.01 42.91 10.71
C LYS A 828 -38.36 41.83 11.57
N ASP A 829 -39.00 41.49 12.69
CA ASP A 829 -38.74 40.23 13.39
C ASP A 829 -39.37 39.04 12.63
N ILE A 830 -39.04 37.80 13.03
CA ILE A 830 -39.56 36.58 12.35
C ILE A 830 -41.07 36.37 12.51
N TRP A 831 -41.74 37.17 13.33
CA TRP A 831 -43.17 37.08 13.62
C TRP A 831 -43.99 38.21 12.99
N ASP A 832 -43.36 39.15 12.27
CA ASP A 832 -44.00 40.35 11.70
C ASP A 832 -44.74 41.19 12.74
N LYS A 833 -44.21 41.28 13.96
CA LYS A 833 -44.80 42.07 15.06
C LYS A 833 -44.05 43.35 15.34
N ASN A 834 -42.73 43.33 15.17
CA ASN A 834 -41.87 44.49 15.33
C ASN A 834 -41.22 44.83 14.00
N SER A 835 -41.34 46.08 13.57
CA SER A 835 -40.69 46.57 12.35
C SER A 835 -40.10 47.97 12.52
N TYR A 836 -39.12 48.28 11.67
CA TYR A 836 -38.59 49.63 11.48
C TYR A 836 -38.23 49.85 10.01
N ILE A 837 -38.02 51.12 9.63
CA ILE A 837 -37.59 51.49 8.29
C ILE A 837 -36.08 51.74 8.30
N LEU A 838 -35.32 50.97 7.52
CA LEU A 838 -33.90 51.19 7.29
C LEU A 838 -33.69 52.03 6.04
N ILE A 839 -32.89 53.08 6.16
CA ILE A 839 -32.50 53.99 5.08
C ILE A 839 -31.01 53.77 4.81
N VAL A 840 -30.70 53.25 3.61
CA VAL A 840 -29.34 53.03 3.14
C VAL A 840 -28.99 54.10 2.12
N ASP A 841 -28.01 54.93 2.45
CA ASP A 841 -27.47 55.98 1.60
C ASP A 841 -26.08 55.57 1.09
N ASN A 842 -26.07 54.55 0.23
CA ASN A 842 -24.84 53.98 -0.31
C ASN A 842 -24.91 53.95 -1.83
N LYS A 843 -24.38 55.00 -2.48
CA LYS A 843 -24.31 55.10 -3.93
C LYS A 843 -22.86 55.23 -4.40
N VAL A 844 -22.57 54.63 -5.55
CA VAL A 844 -21.25 54.67 -6.17
C VAL A 844 -21.35 55.34 -7.53
N ASP A 845 -20.71 56.50 -7.68
CA ASP A 845 -20.51 57.17 -8.97
C ASP A 845 -19.37 56.49 -9.72
N CYS A 846 -19.67 55.94 -10.89
CA CYS A 846 -18.72 55.11 -11.64
C CYS A 846 -19.00 55.07 -13.14
N TYR A 847 -18.02 54.53 -13.88
CA TYR A 847 -18.19 54.13 -15.28
C TYR A 847 -18.34 52.61 -15.38
N LEU A 848 -19.40 52.15 -16.04
CA LEU A 848 -19.64 50.71 -16.25
C LEU A 848 -18.53 50.11 -17.13
N LYS A 849 -17.82 49.09 -16.64
CA LYS A 849 -16.76 48.43 -17.40
C LYS A 849 -17.25 47.14 -18.06
N SER A 850 -17.86 46.25 -17.29
CA SER A 850 -18.41 44.99 -17.82
C SER A 850 -19.45 44.39 -16.89
N TYR A 851 -20.27 43.50 -17.44
CA TYR A 851 -21.20 42.65 -16.71
C TYR A 851 -20.67 41.22 -16.71
N GLN A 852 -20.60 40.58 -15.55
CA GLN A 852 -20.08 39.22 -15.41
C GLN A 852 -21.18 38.23 -15.03
N PRO A 853 -21.29 37.05 -15.70
CA PRO A 853 -20.53 36.66 -16.89
C PRO A 853 -20.96 37.41 -18.15
N THR A 854 -22.24 37.77 -18.25
CA THR A 854 -22.79 38.53 -19.39
C THR A 854 -23.79 39.55 -18.89
N ARG A 855 -24.13 40.52 -19.74
CA ARG A 855 -25.19 41.48 -19.43
C ARG A 855 -26.58 40.86 -19.30
N PHE A 856 -26.86 39.74 -19.96
CA PHE A 856 -28.18 39.10 -19.94
C PHE A 856 -28.43 38.22 -18.71
N THR A 857 -27.34 37.78 -18.07
CA THR A 857 -27.38 36.97 -16.84
C THR A 857 -26.34 37.45 -15.83
N PRO A 858 -26.34 38.76 -15.48
CA PRO A 858 -25.25 39.33 -14.72
C PRO A 858 -25.37 38.91 -13.25
N ARG A 859 -24.27 38.40 -12.69
CA ARG A 859 -24.09 38.17 -11.26
C ARG A 859 -23.31 39.31 -10.60
N ALA A 860 -22.50 40.02 -11.38
CA ALA A 860 -21.71 41.15 -10.91
C ALA A 860 -21.50 42.22 -11.99
N ILE A 861 -21.21 43.45 -11.55
CA ILE A 861 -20.82 44.60 -12.36
C ILE A 861 -19.37 44.95 -12.02
N VAL A 862 -18.51 45.01 -13.04
CA VAL A 862 -17.20 45.63 -12.92
C VAL A 862 -17.35 47.10 -13.26
N ALA A 863 -16.94 47.97 -12.35
CA ALA A 863 -17.06 49.42 -12.47
C ALA A 863 -15.70 50.10 -12.29
N SER A 864 -15.46 51.16 -13.05
CA SER A 864 -14.30 52.03 -12.90
C SER A 864 -14.68 53.23 -12.04
N ILE A 865 -14.03 53.38 -10.89
CA ILE A 865 -14.37 54.34 -9.84
C ILE A 865 -13.18 55.25 -9.57
N PHE A 866 -13.44 56.52 -9.32
CA PHE A 866 -12.41 57.47 -8.91
C PHE A 866 -12.03 57.22 -7.44
N ASP A 867 -10.82 56.74 -7.20
CA ASP A 867 -10.25 56.60 -5.87
C ASP A 867 -9.58 57.92 -5.46
N ILE A 868 -10.18 58.57 -4.46
CA ILE A 868 -9.76 59.87 -3.92
C ILE A 868 -8.35 59.78 -3.32
N THR A 869 -7.96 58.61 -2.80
CA THR A 869 -6.65 58.39 -2.15
C THR A 869 -5.51 58.34 -3.16
N THR A 870 -5.76 57.70 -4.31
CA THR A 870 -4.74 57.50 -5.35
C THR A 870 -4.85 58.51 -6.50
N GLY A 871 -5.95 59.28 -6.55
CA GLY A 871 -6.25 60.24 -7.61
C GLY A 871 -6.49 59.59 -8.98
N LYS A 872 -6.76 58.28 -9.02
CA LYS A 872 -6.86 57.47 -10.24
C LYS A 872 -8.17 56.69 -10.30
N LEU A 873 -8.54 56.30 -11.51
CA LEU A 873 -9.61 55.33 -11.73
C LEU A 873 -9.12 53.92 -11.37
N VAL A 874 -9.83 53.25 -10.48
CA VAL A 874 -9.60 51.85 -10.09
C VAL A 874 -10.81 50.99 -10.49
N GLU A 875 -10.56 49.75 -10.88
CA GLU A 875 -11.62 48.79 -11.19
C GLU A 875 -12.06 48.07 -9.91
N LYS A 876 -13.37 48.03 -9.66
CA LYS A 876 -13.96 47.30 -8.53
C LYS A 876 -15.18 46.52 -9.00
N THR A 877 -15.30 45.31 -8.48
CA THR A 877 -16.42 44.40 -8.78
C THR A 877 -17.46 44.50 -7.69
N TYR A 878 -18.73 44.61 -8.09
CA TYR A 878 -19.89 44.63 -7.21
C TYR A 878 -20.81 43.48 -7.57
N GLU A 879 -21.17 42.65 -6.59
CA GLU A 879 -22.21 41.65 -6.76
C GLU A 879 -23.58 42.31 -6.93
N ILE A 880 -24.43 41.71 -7.76
CA ILE A 880 -25.80 42.16 -7.96
C ILE A 880 -26.70 41.43 -6.96
N SER A 881 -27.59 42.16 -6.29
CA SER A 881 -28.58 41.58 -5.39
C SER A 881 -29.59 40.72 -6.16
N GLU A 882 -30.05 39.63 -5.55
CA GLU A 882 -31.13 38.80 -6.11
C GLU A 882 -32.44 39.59 -6.31
N ASN A 883 -32.62 40.66 -5.53
CA ASN A 883 -33.78 41.55 -5.61
C ASN A 883 -33.48 42.85 -6.39
N CYS A 884 -32.42 42.87 -7.19
CA CYS A 884 -32.09 44.03 -8.01
C CYS A 884 -33.20 44.29 -9.05
N ASP A 885 -33.60 45.55 -9.22
CA ASP A 885 -34.48 45.92 -10.34
C ASP A 885 -33.78 45.58 -11.65
N SER A 886 -34.35 44.66 -12.44
CA SER A 886 -33.73 44.18 -13.68
C SER A 886 -34.06 45.06 -14.90
N SER A 887 -34.84 46.13 -14.74
CA SER A 887 -35.26 47.02 -15.84
C SER A 887 -34.08 47.61 -16.63
N TRP A 888 -32.91 47.76 -16.01
CA TRP A 888 -31.70 48.27 -16.67
C TRP A 888 -31.00 47.25 -17.58
N ILE A 889 -31.27 45.94 -17.43
CA ILE A 889 -30.56 44.88 -18.16
C ILE A 889 -30.72 45.04 -19.68
N LEU A 890 -31.94 45.34 -20.14
CA LEU A 890 -32.26 45.54 -21.56
C LEU A 890 -32.29 47.02 -21.99
N SER A 891 -31.99 47.95 -21.09
CA SER A 891 -32.05 49.38 -21.36
C SER A 891 -30.87 49.84 -22.23
N ASP A 892 -31.12 50.70 -23.22
CA ASP A 892 -30.05 51.31 -24.00
C ASP A 892 -29.18 52.30 -23.19
N THR A 893 -29.69 52.77 -22.05
CA THR A 893 -29.08 53.80 -21.21
C THR A 893 -27.87 53.31 -20.41
N PHE A 894 -27.84 52.03 -20.04
CA PHE A 894 -26.85 51.49 -19.08
C PHE A 894 -25.86 50.52 -19.77
N LYS A 895 -25.12 51.00 -20.77
CA LYS A 895 -24.08 50.23 -21.49
C LYS A 895 -22.69 50.40 -20.87
N THR A 896 -21.78 49.47 -21.16
CA THR A 896 -20.34 49.65 -20.88
C THR A 896 -19.87 51.02 -21.41
N GLY A 897 -19.10 51.74 -20.59
CA GLY A 897 -18.58 53.07 -20.85
C GLY A 897 -19.46 54.20 -20.31
N GLN A 898 -20.70 53.93 -19.91
CA GLN A 898 -21.61 54.96 -19.39
C GLN A 898 -21.32 55.29 -17.92
N ARG A 899 -21.46 56.58 -17.57
CA ARG A 899 -21.41 57.07 -16.19
C ARG A 899 -22.76 56.83 -15.52
N VAL A 900 -22.76 56.17 -14.37
CA VAL A 900 -23.97 55.77 -13.65
C VAL A 900 -23.77 55.90 -12.14
N TYR A 901 -24.87 55.93 -11.39
CA TYR A 901 -24.86 55.57 -9.98
C TYR A 901 -25.25 54.10 -9.80
N LEU A 902 -24.39 53.33 -9.13
CA LEU A 902 -24.78 52.04 -8.57
C LEU A 902 -25.35 52.28 -7.17
N LEU A 903 -26.62 51.94 -6.96
CA LEU A 903 -27.24 51.99 -5.64
C LEU A 903 -26.98 50.65 -4.94
N LEU A 904 -26.38 50.69 -3.76
CA LEU A 904 -26.02 49.52 -2.98
C LEU A 904 -27.01 49.32 -1.83
N GLY A 905 -27.40 48.07 -1.61
CA GLY A 905 -28.24 47.66 -0.48
C GLY A 905 -27.49 47.62 0.85
N TYR A 906 -28.19 47.21 1.91
CA TYR A 906 -27.62 47.05 3.25
C TYR A 906 -26.47 46.03 3.30
N ASP A 907 -26.43 45.10 2.34
CA ASP A 907 -25.41 44.05 2.17
C ASP A 907 -24.26 44.46 1.23
N GLY A 908 -24.28 45.70 0.72
CA GLY A 908 -23.29 46.22 -0.21
C GLY A 908 -23.44 45.74 -1.65
N LYS A 909 -24.51 44.99 -1.98
CA LYS A 909 -24.79 44.51 -3.34
C LYS A 909 -25.57 45.54 -4.15
N VAL A 910 -25.40 45.55 -5.46
CA VAL A 910 -26.12 46.44 -6.37
C VAL A 910 -27.61 46.07 -6.37
N VAL A 911 -28.46 47.02 -5.98
CA VAL A 911 -29.92 46.86 -6.02
C VAL A 911 -30.55 47.60 -7.21
N ALA A 912 -29.86 48.62 -7.74
CA ALA A 912 -30.27 49.31 -8.97
C ALA A 912 -29.13 50.10 -9.60
N VAL A 913 -29.31 50.40 -10.89
CA VAL A 913 -28.45 51.28 -11.68
C VAL A 913 -29.30 52.46 -12.13
N VAL A 914 -28.88 53.68 -11.79
CA VAL A 914 -29.63 54.90 -12.11
C VAL A 914 -28.72 55.95 -12.76
N ASN A 915 -29.33 56.91 -13.45
CA ASN A 915 -28.61 58.05 -14.01
C ASN A 915 -28.09 58.98 -12.90
N PRO A 916 -26.91 59.62 -13.11
CA PRO A 916 -26.33 60.57 -12.18
C PRO A 916 -27.18 61.81 -11.85
#